data_AF-A0A820BG58-F1
#
_entry.id   AF-A0A820BG58-F1
#
_cell.length_a   1.000
_cell.length_b   1.000
_cell.length_c   1.000
_cell.angle_alpha   90.00
_cell.angle_beta   90.00
_cell.angle_gamma   90.00
#
_symmetry.space_group_name_H-M   'P 1'
#
loop_
_entity.id
_entity.type
_entity.pdbx_description
1 polymer ?
#
loop_
_entity_poly.entity_id
_entity_poly.type
_entity_poly.pdbx_seq_one_letter_code
_entity_poly.pdbx_strand_id
1 'polypeptide(L)'
;EFVDGTNLLPRFWPKASAVAERLWSAASVNNSEDAQFRLDVHRCRLLRRGIPAQPILGGYCGNYELGMPESMINDPAFNYENYTPTNSTTTSTQSSTNSSSERSPPNAVWPHPQQIVASNESLYIRPHDIMIHSNIRTCDIISKAIERYEPIFFPPKLSMSEPPSDADNILQNLTLNIRDNPQCEQYIQQNSNETYTLTINNKIAIVEASSVWGLLRGLETFSQLIYINEQNYVVINNSVTVIDSPRFQHRGVMLDSARHFLPVPIIKKNLDVMAYNKLNVFHWHLVDDQSFPFQSTTFPNLSRAGAFSTYHVYTPADVNDVIEHARLRGIRVIPEIDTPGHTYSWGKSMPELITPCWANGKPYQAIYGIQGAMEIFNPIEPRVYSTMDALLREVKSRFPSNYIHLVYDKCWLSNPNITQWMIDNSINSTKGIHAYYADRILDITRNINVVPIVWQDVWDEKVELPSGTIIQVWKDTSDNSAFGSWASYLNEAANEGYNVILSSPWYINYISYGKYNTNTSVMNLEFFKYYEVEPLRLFSGSDEAKKRILGGEACLWGEFVDGTNLLPRFWPKASAVAERLWSAASVNNSEDAQFRLDVHRCRLLRRGIPAQPILSGYCGNYDLGMPESMINDPAFNYENYTSTNWITTVTRLSSTTSYPVNSASSVIVSTCTSLIIIMKITLVTISF
;
A
#
# COMPACT_ATOMS: atom_id res chain seq x y z
N GLU A 1 -3.38 -0.16 32.14
CA GLU A 1 -2.07 0.49 32.34
C GLU A 1 -0.95 -0.02 31.42
N PHE A 2 -1.24 -0.75 30.32
CA PHE A 2 -0.26 -0.89 29.24
C PHE A 2 -0.43 0.27 28.26
N VAL A 3 0.02 1.44 28.71
CA VAL A 3 0.30 2.59 27.86
C VAL A 3 1.81 2.57 27.70
N ASP A 4 2.30 2.07 26.56
CA ASP A 4 3.42 2.72 25.86
C ASP A 4 3.77 2.04 24.53
N GLY A 5 3.64 2.83 23.47
CA GLY A 5 4.72 3.11 22.51
C GLY A 5 5.24 2.02 21.57
N THR A 6 4.84 0.75 21.68
CA THR A 6 5.38 -0.30 20.80
C THR A 6 4.49 -0.56 19.59
N ASN A 7 5.07 -0.41 18.39
CA ASN A 7 4.47 -0.62 17.05
C ASN A 7 3.99 -2.07 16.77
N LEU A 8 3.80 -2.91 17.80
CA LEU A 8 3.26 -4.28 17.71
C LEU A 8 1.74 -4.35 17.89
N LEU A 9 1.13 -3.29 18.45
CA LEU A 9 -0.28 -3.24 18.84
C LEU A 9 -1.32 -3.43 17.70
N PRO A 10 -1.13 -2.93 16.45
CA PRO A 10 -2.20 -2.93 15.46
C PRO A 10 -2.61 -4.32 14.96
N ARG A 11 -1.66 -5.27 14.88
CA ARG A 11 -1.89 -6.65 14.42
C ARG A 11 -2.30 -7.59 15.56
N PHE A 12 -1.83 -7.30 16.78
CA PHE A 12 -2.07 -8.15 17.93
C PHE A 12 -3.50 -8.01 18.43
N TRP A 13 -4.02 -6.80 18.62
CA TRP A 13 -5.31 -6.62 19.30
C TRP A 13 -6.51 -7.26 18.60
N PRO A 14 -6.75 -7.13 17.29
CA PRO A 14 -7.91 -7.79 16.67
C PRO A 14 -7.85 -9.33 16.79
N LYS A 15 -6.66 -9.92 16.60
CA LYS A 15 -6.46 -11.37 16.70
C LYS A 15 -6.49 -11.87 18.14
N ALA A 16 -5.85 -11.16 19.05
CA ALA A 16 -5.85 -11.46 20.47
C ALA A 16 -7.24 -11.25 21.10
N SER A 17 -8.00 -10.24 20.65
CA SER A 17 -9.39 -10.02 21.06
C SER A 17 -10.31 -11.10 20.51
N ALA A 18 -10.10 -11.60 19.29
CA ALA A 18 -10.84 -12.75 18.76
C ALA A 18 -10.55 -14.04 19.54
N VAL A 19 -9.28 -14.26 19.89
CA VAL A 19 -8.86 -15.40 20.74
C VAL A 19 -9.43 -15.24 22.15
N ALA A 20 -9.34 -14.05 22.75
CA ALA A 20 -9.89 -13.76 24.07
C ALA A 20 -11.41 -13.93 24.10
N GLU A 21 -12.13 -13.42 23.09
CA GLU A 21 -13.58 -13.62 22.96
C GLU A 21 -13.93 -15.10 22.92
N ARG A 22 -13.22 -15.90 22.11
CA ARG A 22 -13.44 -17.35 22.03
C ARG A 22 -13.11 -18.08 23.33
N LEU A 23 -12.13 -17.60 24.09
CA LEU A 23 -11.78 -18.15 25.40
C LEU A 23 -12.75 -17.73 26.52
N TRP A 24 -13.49 -16.62 26.34
CA TRP A 24 -14.38 -16.05 27.37
C TRP A 24 -15.87 -16.26 27.08
N SER A 25 -16.26 -16.56 25.85
CA SER A 25 -17.66 -16.82 25.47
C SER A 25 -18.10 -18.22 25.88
N ALA A 26 -19.29 -18.35 26.49
CA ALA A 26 -19.91 -19.66 26.72
C ALA A 26 -20.04 -20.43 25.39
N ALA A 27 -19.88 -21.75 25.42
CA ALA A 27 -19.92 -22.63 24.24
C ALA A 27 -21.22 -22.53 23.40
N SER A 28 -22.25 -21.86 23.90
CA SER A 28 -23.51 -21.57 23.22
C SER A 28 -23.47 -20.37 22.27
N VAL A 29 -22.42 -19.53 22.29
CA VAL A 29 -22.26 -18.35 21.41
C VAL A 29 -21.43 -18.74 20.17
N ASN A 30 -21.93 -19.69 19.38
CA ASN A 30 -21.28 -20.19 18.16
C ASN A 30 -21.79 -19.46 16.89
N ASN A 31 -21.86 -18.13 16.91
CA ASN A 31 -22.07 -17.36 15.68
C ASN A 31 -20.85 -16.49 15.38
N SER A 32 -20.12 -16.84 14.31
CA SER A 32 -18.95 -16.10 13.86
C SER A 32 -19.26 -14.67 13.42
N GLU A 33 -20.47 -14.40 12.92
CA GLU A 33 -20.88 -13.06 12.47
C GLU A 33 -21.08 -12.09 13.64
N ASP A 34 -21.66 -12.59 14.73
CA ASP A 34 -21.91 -11.82 15.95
C ASP A 34 -20.59 -11.48 16.70
N ALA A 35 -19.62 -12.40 16.66
CA ALA A 35 -18.26 -12.13 17.13
C ALA A 35 -17.53 -11.08 16.29
N GLN A 36 -17.66 -11.15 14.96
CA GLN A 36 -17.05 -10.17 14.04
C GLN A 36 -17.55 -8.74 14.33
N PHE A 37 -18.86 -8.55 14.53
CA PHE A 37 -19.42 -7.22 14.86
C PHE A 37 -18.89 -6.68 16.20
N ARG A 38 -18.80 -7.52 17.23
CA ARG A 38 -18.27 -7.11 18.54
C ARG A 38 -16.79 -6.75 18.49
N LEU A 39 -16.00 -7.45 17.69
CA LEU A 39 -14.59 -7.13 17.50
C LEU A 39 -14.39 -5.81 16.75
N ASP A 40 -15.25 -5.48 15.79
CA ASP A 40 -15.22 -4.16 15.13
C ASP A 40 -15.63 -3.04 16.09
N VAL A 41 -16.64 -3.23 16.95
CA VAL A 41 -16.96 -2.28 18.03
C VAL A 41 -15.78 -2.11 18.99
N HIS A 42 -15.08 -3.20 19.33
CA HIS A 42 -13.89 -3.15 20.18
C HIS A 42 -12.72 -2.41 19.51
N ARG A 43 -12.45 -2.67 18.22
CA ARG A 43 -11.51 -1.89 17.40
C ARG A 43 -11.83 -0.40 17.48
N CYS A 44 -13.10 -0.02 17.34
CA CYS A 44 -13.50 1.39 17.43
C CYS A 44 -13.23 2.03 18.78
N ARG A 45 -13.39 1.27 19.87
CA ARG A 45 -13.02 1.71 21.22
C ARG A 45 -11.50 1.86 21.38
N LEU A 46 -10.71 0.99 20.76
CA LEU A 46 -9.24 1.11 20.74
C LEU A 46 -8.80 2.35 19.96
N LEU A 47 -9.36 2.59 18.77
CA LEU A 47 -9.06 3.77 17.95
C LEU A 47 -9.41 5.08 18.68
N ARG A 48 -10.56 5.16 19.38
CA ARG A 48 -10.92 6.32 20.22
C ARG A 48 -9.93 6.58 21.36
N ARG A 49 -9.24 5.54 21.83
CA ARG A 49 -8.21 5.63 22.89
C ARG A 49 -6.81 5.87 22.33
N GLY A 50 -6.69 6.16 21.03
CA GLY A 50 -5.40 6.37 20.36
C GLY A 50 -4.61 5.08 20.12
N ILE A 51 -5.23 3.91 20.28
CA ILE A 51 -4.60 2.61 20.05
C ILE A 51 -4.92 2.17 18.61
N PRO A 52 -3.92 2.09 17.71
CA PRO A 52 -4.17 1.63 16.36
C PRO A 52 -4.62 0.15 16.36
N ALA A 53 -5.65 -0.18 15.57
CA ALA A 53 -6.19 -1.54 15.46
C ALA A 53 -6.69 -1.82 14.04
N GLN A 54 -6.32 -2.98 13.47
CA GLN A 54 -6.69 -3.36 12.11
C GLN A 54 -8.18 -3.76 11.98
N PRO A 55 -8.84 -3.45 10.85
CA PRO A 55 -10.21 -3.89 10.57
C PRO A 55 -10.32 -5.41 10.40
N ILE A 56 -11.45 -5.99 10.82
CA ILE A 56 -11.77 -7.41 10.61
C ILE A 56 -12.73 -7.59 9.45
N LEU A 57 -13.72 -6.70 9.31
CA LEU A 57 -14.54 -6.53 8.11
C LEU A 57 -14.48 -5.08 7.64
N GLY A 58 -14.72 -4.85 6.34
CA GLY A 58 -14.92 -3.52 5.78
C GLY A 58 -15.89 -2.69 6.61
N GLY A 59 -15.48 -1.52 7.13
CA GLY A 59 -16.39 -0.68 7.93
C GLY A 59 -15.76 0.45 8.76
N TYR A 60 -16.59 1.45 9.09
CA TYR A 60 -16.26 2.65 9.89
C TYR A 60 -16.82 2.58 11.31
N CYS A 61 -16.12 3.22 12.24
CA CYS A 61 -16.53 3.44 13.63
C CYS A 61 -17.59 4.54 13.78
N GLY A 62 -18.82 4.26 13.37
CA GLY A 62 -20.00 5.13 13.55
C GLY A 62 -20.62 5.06 14.96
N ASN A 63 -21.60 5.94 15.24
CA ASN A 63 -22.28 6.20 16.52
C ASN A 63 -23.10 5.01 17.10
N TYR A 64 -22.49 3.85 17.32
CA TYR A 64 -23.14 2.68 17.91
C TYR A 64 -23.08 2.68 19.45
N GLU A 65 -23.65 3.70 20.13
CA GLU A 65 -23.77 3.69 21.61
C GLU A 65 -25.07 4.34 22.13
N LEU A 66 -26.25 4.02 21.57
CA LEU A 66 -27.53 4.34 22.21
C LEU A 66 -28.53 3.17 22.13
N GLY A 67 -28.61 2.34 23.18
CA GLY A 67 -29.70 1.38 23.42
C GLY A 67 -29.37 0.27 24.44
N MET A 68 -29.93 0.38 25.66
CA MET A 68 -29.78 -0.46 26.90
C MET A 68 -30.43 -1.88 26.81
N PRO A 69 -30.56 -2.75 27.87
CA PRO A 69 -30.13 -2.72 29.30
C PRO A 69 -29.54 -4.03 29.91
N GLU A 70 -29.15 -3.90 31.20
CA GLU A 70 -28.66 -4.90 32.18
C GLU A 70 -29.63 -6.07 32.49
N SER A 71 -29.08 -7.29 32.65
CA SER A 71 -29.51 -8.21 33.72
C SER A 71 -28.54 -9.39 33.91
N MET A 72 -28.22 -9.65 35.18
CA MET A 72 -27.79 -10.93 35.81
C MET A 72 -26.29 -11.20 36.06
N ILE A 73 -25.96 -11.08 37.36
CA ILE A 73 -24.76 -11.52 38.10
C ILE A 73 -25.11 -12.80 38.91
N ASN A 74 -24.11 -13.64 39.22
CA ASN A 74 -23.89 -14.53 40.41
C ASN A 74 -23.62 -16.01 40.02
N ASP A 75 -22.78 -16.87 40.62
CA ASP A 75 -21.64 -16.92 41.57
C ASP A 75 -21.15 -18.43 41.62
N PRO A 76 -20.35 -19.01 42.56
CA PRO A 76 -18.95 -19.52 42.37
C PRO A 76 -18.71 -21.02 42.72
N ALA A 77 -17.48 -21.53 42.52
CA ALA A 77 -16.84 -22.50 43.45
C ALA A 77 -15.32 -22.74 43.20
N PHE A 78 -14.53 -22.45 44.25
CA PHE A 78 -13.31 -23.08 44.82
C PHE A 78 -12.21 -23.74 43.95
N ASN A 79 -10.89 -23.79 44.22
CA ASN A 79 -9.86 -23.35 45.21
C ASN A 79 -8.87 -24.55 45.34
N TYR A 80 -7.54 -24.37 45.18
CA TYR A 80 -6.42 -24.92 46.01
C TYR A 80 -5.04 -25.00 45.33
N GLU A 81 -4.03 -25.00 46.21
CA GLU A 81 -2.64 -24.51 46.11
C GLU A 81 -1.54 -25.57 45.79
N ASN A 82 -0.32 -25.02 45.58
CA ASN A 82 1.04 -25.55 45.85
C ASN A 82 1.77 -26.40 44.79
N TYR A 83 2.84 -25.85 44.18
CA TYR A 83 4.25 -26.30 44.37
C TYR A 83 5.29 -25.47 43.59
N THR A 84 6.50 -25.35 44.15
CA THR A 84 7.69 -24.57 43.72
C THR A 84 8.56 -25.26 42.63
N PRO A 85 9.22 -24.53 41.71
CA PRO A 85 10.06 -25.11 40.65
C PRO A 85 11.57 -25.10 40.97
N THR A 86 12.29 -26.12 40.49
CA THR A 86 13.76 -26.22 40.49
C THR A 86 14.34 -25.88 39.12
N ASN A 87 15.41 -25.09 39.14
CA ASN A 87 16.21 -24.64 37.99
C ASN A 87 16.93 -25.78 37.26
N SER A 88 17.03 -25.67 35.93
CA SER A 88 18.25 -26.06 35.22
C SER A 88 18.48 -25.18 33.98
N THR A 89 19.67 -24.60 33.94
CA THR A 89 20.31 -23.87 32.85
C THR A 89 21.12 -24.82 31.98
N THR A 90 21.06 -24.68 30.66
CA THR A 90 22.11 -25.17 29.76
C THR A 90 22.31 -24.22 28.57
N THR A 91 23.52 -23.67 28.52
CA THR A 91 24.19 -22.97 27.42
C THR A 91 24.72 -23.95 26.37
N SER A 92 24.71 -23.58 25.09
CA SER A 92 25.64 -24.14 24.10
C SER A 92 26.08 -23.11 23.05
N THR A 93 27.34 -23.25 22.68
CA THR A 93 28.22 -22.33 21.95
C THR A 93 28.33 -22.63 20.44
N GLN A 94 28.77 -21.59 19.72
CA GLN A 94 29.02 -21.40 18.28
C GLN A 94 29.68 -22.54 17.48
N SER A 95 29.44 -22.54 16.16
CA SER A 95 30.47 -22.81 15.16
C SER A 95 30.28 -21.94 13.89
N SER A 96 31.41 -21.60 13.27
CA SER A 96 31.61 -20.64 12.19
C SER A 96 31.74 -21.31 10.81
N THR A 97 31.00 -20.85 9.80
CA THR A 97 31.32 -21.03 8.38
C THR A 97 31.01 -19.76 7.60
N ASN A 98 32.03 -19.21 6.92
CA ASN A 98 31.94 -18.06 6.01
C ASN A 98 31.09 -18.40 4.77
N SER A 99 29.93 -17.76 4.65
CA SER A 99 29.32 -17.35 3.38
C SER A 99 28.83 -15.91 3.56
N SER A 100 29.01 -15.06 2.55
CA SER A 100 28.83 -13.60 2.56
C SER A 100 27.50 -13.12 3.18
N SER A 101 27.54 -12.85 4.49
CA SER A 101 26.48 -12.30 5.33
C SER A 101 26.49 -10.76 5.35
N GLU A 102 26.98 -10.12 4.28
CA GLU A 102 27.24 -8.68 4.28
C GLU A 102 26.00 -7.87 3.89
N ARG A 103 25.69 -6.87 4.72
CA ARG A 103 24.71 -5.82 4.45
C ARG A 103 25.15 -5.04 3.20
N SER A 104 24.24 -4.76 2.27
CA SER A 104 24.54 -3.89 1.12
C SER A 104 25.06 -2.52 1.58
N PRO A 105 25.92 -1.86 0.79
CA PRO A 105 26.45 -0.56 1.17
C PRO A 105 25.32 0.48 1.26
N PRO A 106 25.46 1.52 2.09
CA PRO A 106 24.37 2.48 2.36
C PRO A 106 23.96 3.31 1.13
N ASN A 107 24.84 3.40 0.12
CA ASN A 107 24.59 4.03 -1.17
C ASN A 107 23.98 3.09 -2.22
N ALA A 108 23.60 1.85 -1.85
CA ALA A 108 23.01 0.90 -2.77
C ALA A 108 21.69 1.43 -3.36
N VAL A 109 21.57 1.46 -4.68
CA VAL A 109 20.43 2.11 -5.37
C VAL A 109 19.24 1.14 -5.54
N TRP A 110 18.02 1.66 -5.40
CA TRP A 110 16.75 0.98 -5.62
C TRP A 110 15.73 1.90 -6.32
N PRO A 111 15.11 1.50 -7.45
CA PRO A 111 15.49 0.37 -8.31
C PRO A 111 16.93 0.43 -8.82
N HIS A 112 17.55 -0.72 -9.07
CA HIS A 112 18.86 -0.81 -9.67
C HIS A 112 18.87 -0.17 -11.07
N PRO A 113 19.78 0.78 -11.38
CA PRO A 113 19.85 1.40 -12.70
C PRO A 113 20.16 0.41 -13.83
N GLN A 114 19.90 0.79 -15.08
CA GLN A 114 20.35 0.00 -16.24
C GLN A 114 21.88 -0.19 -16.23
N GLN A 115 22.62 0.89 -15.92
CA GLN A 115 24.07 0.86 -15.74
C GLN A 115 24.48 1.79 -14.61
N ILE A 116 25.38 1.33 -13.75
CA ILE A 116 26.02 2.14 -12.71
C ILE A 116 27.49 1.72 -12.59
N VAL A 117 28.37 2.72 -12.63
CA VAL A 117 29.80 2.56 -12.37
C VAL A 117 30.18 3.60 -11.32
N ALA A 118 30.82 3.17 -10.24
CA ALA A 118 31.22 4.05 -9.13
C ALA A 118 32.63 3.71 -8.64
N SER A 119 33.39 4.73 -8.23
CA SER A 119 34.67 4.58 -7.54
C SER A 119 34.48 4.28 -6.05
N ASN A 120 35.48 3.68 -5.42
CA ASN A 120 35.48 3.48 -3.97
C ASN A 120 35.82 4.76 -3.17
N GLU A 121 36.48 5.73 -3.80
CA GLU A 121 36.77 7.03 -3.19
C GLU A 121 35.52 7.89 -3.04
N SER A 122 35.49 8.71 -1.99
CA SER A 122 34.35 9.57 -1.64
C SER A 122 34.72 11.05 -1.60
N LEU A 123 33.74 11.89 -1.95
CA LEU A 123 33.71 13.32 -1.71
C LEU A 123 32.88 13.60 -0.45
N TYR A 124 33.28 14.62 0.30
CA TYR A 124 32.44 15.21 1.33
C TYR A 124 31.39 16.13 0.71
N ILE A 125 30.25 16.29 1.39
CA ILE A 125 29.26 17.28 1.05
C ILE A 125 29.06 18.19 2.26
N ARG A 126 29.19 19.51 2.07
CA ARG A 126 28.81 20.52 3.05
C ARG A 126 27.40 21.01 2.69
N PRO A 127 26.36 20.69 3.49
CA PRO A 127 24.96 21.00 3.16
C PRO A 127 24.70 22.48 2.83
N HIS A 128 25.43 23.39 3.48
CA HIS A 128 25.26 24.83 3.29
C HIS A 128 26.03 25.41 2.09
N ASP A 129 27.01 24.67 1.54
CA ASP A 129 27.89 25.16 0.47
C ASP A 129 27.50 24.61 -0.90
N ILE A 130 26.77 23.49 -0.96
CA ILE A 130 26.39 22.87 -2.23
C ILE A 130 25.38 23.72 -2.98
N MET A 131 25.71 24.09 -4.21
CA MET A 131 24.79 24.84 -5.06
C MET A 131 24.00 23.90 -5.98
N ILE A 132 22.67 24.03 -5.96
CA ILE A 132 21.78 23.27 -6.85
C ILE A 132 21.24 24.23 -7.93
N HIS A 133 21.54 23.93 -9.18
CA HIS A 133 21.14 24.76 -10.32
C HIS A 133 20.41 23.93 -11.38
N SER A 134 19.53 24.57 -12.16
CA SER A 134 18.94 23.98 -13.35
C SER A 134 19.03 24.93 -14.53
N ASN A 135 19.22 24.39 -15.74
CA ASN A 135 19.18 25.17 -16.97
C ASN A 135 17.75 25.57 -17.40
N ILE A 136 16.72 25.11 -16.69
CA ILE A 136 15.32 25.42 -16.96
C ILE A 136 14.90 26.60 -16.07
N ARG A 137 14.66 27.77 -16.69
CA ARG A 137 14.42 29.03 -15.97
C ARG A 137 13.07 29.09 -15.24
N THR A 138 12.03 28.47 -15.81
CA THR A 138 10.66 28.51 -15.27
C THR A 138 10.05 27.11 -15.33
N CYS A 139 10.26 26.32 -14.27
CA CYS A 139 9.65 25.00 -14.15
C CYS A 139 9.32 24.67 -12.70
N ASP A 140 8.03 24.74 -12.39
CA ASP A 140 7.49 24.45 -11.07
C ASP A 140 7.80 23.02 -10.60
N ILE A 141 7.73 22.03 -11.50
CA ILE A 141 8.08 20.63 -11.21
C ILE A 141 9.51 20.53 -10.67
N ILE A 142 10.48 21.17 -11.33
CA ILE A 142 11.88 21.10 -10.95
C ILE A 142 12.16 21.95 -9.70
N SER A 143 11.60 23.16 -9.62
CA SER A 143 11.73 23.99 -8.41
C SER A 143 11.17 23.28 -7.17
N LYS A 144 9.98 22.66 -7.28
CA LYS A 144 9.37 21.88 -6.20
C LYS A 144 10.08 20.56 -5.93
N ALA A 145 10.75 19.99 -6.92
CA ALA A 145 11.62 18.83 -6.70
C ALA A 145 12.85 19.21 -5.89
N ILE A 146 13.53 20.32 -6.21
CA ILE A 146 14.68 20.80 -5.44
C ILE A 146 14.27 21.07 -3.99
N GLU A 147 13.20 21.84 -3.76
CA GLU A 147 12.66 22.14 -2.41
C GLU A 147 12.37 20.86 -1.61
N ARG A 148 11.88 19.80 -2.27
CA ARG A 148 11.56 18.52 -1.64
C ARG A 148 12.80 17.66 -1.38
N TYR A 149 13.76 17.65 -2.30
CA TYR A 149 14.93 16.77 -2.22
C TYR A 149 16.03 17.32 -1.32
N GLU A 150 16.14 18.63 -1.17
CA GLU A 150 17.12 19.27 -0.28
C GLU A 150 17.07 18.71 1.17
N PRO A 151 15.90 18.64 1.86
CA PRO A 151 15.83 18.00 3.19
C PRO A 151 15.96 16.47 3.16
N ILE A 152 15.89 15.83 1.98
CA ILE A 152 16.17 14.39 1.81
C ILE A 152 17.68 14.16 1.71
N PHE A 153 18.40 15.03 1.01
CA PHE A 153 19.86 15.01 0.92
C PHE A 153 20.48 15.31 2.29
N PHE A 154 19.94 16.31 3.00
CA PHE A 154 20.49 16.83 4.25
C PHE A 154 19.39 16.93 5.34
N PRO A 155 19.06 15.83 6.03
CA PRO A 155 17.99 15.84 7.01
C PRO A 155 18.34 16.74 8.22
N PRO A 156 17.53 17.76 8.57
CA PRO A 156 17.87 18.75 9.61
C PRO A 156 18.02 18.19 11.03
N LYS A 157 17.45 17.00 11.27
CA LYS A 157 17.42 16.35 12.60
C LYS A 157 18.64 15.49 12.87
N LEU A 158 19.56 15.37 11.91
CA LEU A 158 20.81 14.63 12.07
C LEU A 158 21.89 15.57 12.59
N SER A 159 22.53 15.20 13.70
CA SER A 159 23.77 15.83 14.17
C SER A 159 24.91 15.43 13.23
N MET A 160 25.00 16.10 12.08
CA MET A 160 26.05 15.87 11.10
C MET A 160 27.32 16.58 11.55
N SER A 161 28.45 15.88 11.46
CA SER A 161 29.75 16.50 11.70
C SER A 161 30.13 17.35 10.47
N GLU A 162 30.73 18.51 10.69
CA GLU A 162 31.34 19.28 9.60
C GLU A 162 32.62 18.57 9.13
N PRO A 163 32.80 18.34 7.81
CA PRO A 163 34.04 17.77 7.29
C PRO A 163 35.23 18.69 7.60
N PRO A 164 36.47 18.16 7.58
CA PRO A 164 37.67 18.94 7.87
C PRO A 164 37.71 20.26 7.07
N SER A 165 38.15 21.34 7.72
CA SER A 165 38.17 22.67 7.10
C SER A 165 39.05 22.74 5.84
N ASP A 166 40.09 21.92 5.80
CA ASP A 166 41.08 21.76 4.74
C ASP A 166 40.77 20.62 3.76
N ALA A 167 39.58 20.01 3.84
CA ALA A 167 39.18 18.96 2.91
C ALA A 167 39.06 19.50 1.48
N ASP A 168 39.98 19.10 0.60
CA ASP A 168 39.93 19.50 -0.81
C ASP A 168 38.88 18.71 -1.61
N ASN A 169 38.42 17.56 -1.13
CA ASN A 169 37.49 16.65 -1.82
C ASN A 169 36.01 16.94 -1.52
N ILE A 170 35.57 18.19 -1.70
CA ILE A 170 34.18 18.61 -1.43
C ILE A 170 33.38 18.70 -2.74
N LEU A 171 32.19 18.09 -2.79
CA LEU A 171 31.23 18.28 -3.89
C LEU A 171 30.68 19.71 -3.86
N GLN A 172 30.82 20.43 -4.97
CA GLN A 172 30.47 21.86 -5.04
C GLN A 172 29.08 22.10 -5.61
N ASN A 173 28.73 21.38 -6.69
CA ASN A 173 27.54 21.70 -7.48
C ASN A 173 26.74 20.44 -7.82
N LEU A 174 25.41 20.58 -7.83
CA LEU A 174 24.48 19.68 -8.51
C LEU A 174 23.78 20.46 -9.62
N THR A 175 23.97 20.04 -10.88
CA THR A 175 23.37 20.68 -12.04
C THR A 175 22.31 19.78 -12.66
N LEU A 176 21.10 20.30 -12.88
CA LEU A 176 19.98 19.62 -13.54
C LEU A 176 19.77 20.18 -14.95
N ASN A 177 20.07 19.38 -15.98
CA ASN A 177 20.08 19.82 -17.37
C ASN A 177 19.09 19.04 -18.24
N ILE A 178 18.16 19.75 -18.89
CA ILE A 178 17.47 19.20 -20.06
C ILE A 178 18.32 19.45 -21.31
N ARG A 179 18.61 18.37 -22.04
CA ARG A 179 19.21 18.40 -23.38
C ARG A 179 18.17 18.87 -24.38
N ASP A 180 18.59 19.64 -25.37
CA ASP A 180 17.81 20.04 -26.55
C ASP A 180 16.45 20.69 -26.23
N ASN A 181 16.40 22.03 -26.23
CA ASN A 181 15.20 22.84 -25.96
C ASN A 181 14.59 22.62 -24.56
N PRO A 182 15.16 23.22 -23.50
CA PRO A 182 14.70 23.04 -22.12
C PRO A 182 13.28 23.61 -21.93
N GLN A 183 12.29 22.72 -21.93
CA GLN A 183 10.88 23.04 -21.70
C GLN A 183 10.37 22.32 -20.46
N CYS A 184 9.45 22.97 -19.73
CA CYS A 184 8.76 22.34 -18.61
C CYS A 184 7.48 21.66 -19.10
N GLU A 185 7.54 20.33 -19.31
CA GLU A 185 6.35 19.55 -19.61
C GLU A 185 5.33 19.66 -18.48
N GLN A 186 4.04 19.67 -18.83
CA GLN A 186 2.98 19.93 -17.85
C GLN A 186 2.53 18.66 -17.14
N TYR A 187 2.26 17.59 -17.89
CA TYR A 187 1.76 16.31 -17.38
C TYR A 187 2.49 15.15 -18.05
N ILE A 188 2.88 14.16 -17.25
CA ILE A 188 3.49 12.93 -17.74
C ILE A 188 2.48 12.12 -18.55
N GLN A 189 2.92 11.61 -19.71
CA GLN A 189 2.13 10.79 -20.61
C GLN A 189 2.67 9.35 -20.63
N GLN A 190 1.91 8.41 -21.23
CA GLN A 190 2.31 7.00 -21.33
C GLN A 190 3.69 6.82 -22.00
N ASN A 191 4.01 7.65 -23.00
CA ASN A 191 5.24 7.59 -23.77
C ASN A 191 6.27 8.69 -23.40
N SER A 192 6.08 9.37 -22.27
CA SER A 192 7.02 10.39 -21.79
C SER A 192 8.41 9.79 -21.56
N ASN A 193 9.45 10.56 -21.88
CA ASN A 193 10.82 10.10 -21.75
C ASN A 193 11.31 10.26 -20.30
N GLU A 194 11.63 9.13 -19.66
CA GLU A 194 12.14 9.10 -18.27
C GLU A 194 13.63 8.76 -18.19
N THR A 195 14.33 8.77 -19.34
CA THR A 195 15.77 8.48 -19.44
C THR A 195 16.59 9.62 -18.86
N TYR A 196 17.64 9.27 -18.12
CA TYR A 196 18.61 10.23 -17.61
C TYR A 196 20.02 9.66 -17.55
N THR A 197 20.99 10.56 -17.46
CA THR A 197 22.39 10.26 -17.13
C THR A 197 22.75 11.06 -15.89
N LEU A 198 23.31 10.42 -14.87
CA LEU A 198 23.89 11.09 -13.70
C LEU A 198 25.40 10.85 -13.70
N THR A 199 26.18 11.93 -13.73
CA THR A 199 27.63 11.88 -13.61
C THR A 199 28.09 12.66 -12.40
N ILE A 200 29.08 12.11 -11.68
CA ILE A 200 29.81 12.81 -10.62
C ILE A 200 31.27 12.67 -10.96
N ASN A 201 31.94 13.79 -11.21
CA ASN A 201 33.37 13.83 -11.48
C ASN A 201 33.89 15.24 -11.19
N ASN A 202 35.17 15.38 -10.86
CA ASN A 202 35.81 16.68 -10.61
C ASN A 202 35.00 17.56 -9.65
N LYS A 203 34.42 16.97 -8.58
CA LYS A 203 33.63 17.66 -7.56
C LYS A 203 32.32 18.30 -8.06
N ILE A 204 31.83 17.88 -9.23
CA ILE A 204 30.57 18.36 -9.82
C ILE A 204 29.66 17.17 -10.10
N ALA A 205 28.39 17.27 -9.70
CA ALA A 205 27.34 16.34 -10.06
C ALA A 205 26.45 16.95 -11.16
N ILE A 206 26.15 16.17 -12.20
CA ILE A 206 25.29 16.58 -13.32
C ILE A 206 24.24 15.49 -13.56
N VAL A 207 22.96 15.85 -13.48
CA VAL A 207 21.84 15.03 -13.97
C VAL A 207 21.39 15.62 -15.30
N GLU A 208 21.54 14.85 -16.36
CA GLU A 208 21.09 15.21 -17.70
C GLU A 208 19.93 14.33 -18.15
N ALA A 209 18.92 14.91 -18.79
CA ALA A 209 17.79 14.18 -19.36
C ALA A 209 17.26 14.89 -20.61
N SER A 210 16.39 14.24 -21.39
CA SER A 210 15.66 14.88 -22.50
C SER A 210 14.31 15.46 -22.05
N SER A 211 13.98 15.34 -20.77
CA SER A 211 12.66 15.66 -20.21
C SER A 211 12.77 15.92 -18.71
N VAL A 212 11.84 16.72 -18.17
CA VAL A 212 11.70 16.95 -16.72
C VAL A 212 11.47 15.65 -15.95
N TRP A 213 10.85 14.64 -16.57
CA TRP A 213 10.57 13.37 -15.88
C TRP A 213 11.85 12.60 -15.61
N GLY A 214 12.77 12.54 -16.59
CA GLY A 214 14.10 11.95 -16.40
C GLY A 214 14.90 12.67 -15.31
N LEU A 215 14.81 14.00 -15.22
CA LEU A 215 15.44 14.75 -14.13
C LEU A 215 14.91 14.35 -12.74
N LEU A 216 13.59 14.15 -12.60
CA LEU A 216 13.01 13.66 -11.34
C LEU A 216 13.54 12.27 -10.97
N ARG A 217 13.71 11.36 -11.94
CA ARG A 217 14.27 10.01 -11.69
C ARG A 217 15.74 10.08 -11.31
N GLY A 218 16.51 10.95 -11.96
CA GLY A 218 17.91 11.18 -11.63
C GLY A 218 18.13 11.83 -10.27
N LEU A 219 17.25 12.75 -9.85
CA LEU A 219 17.26 13.31 -8.50
C LEU A 219 17.04 12.24 -7.42
N GLU A 220 16.11 11.32 -7.64
CA GLU A 220 15.91 10.20 -6.73
C GLU A 220 17.19 9.35 -6.62
N THR A 221 17.81 9.00 -7.75
CA THR A 221 19.05 8.21 -7.74
C THR A 221 20.20 8.95 -7.06
N PHE A 222 20.37 10.26 -7.33
CA PHE A 222 21.35 11.09 -6.63
C PHE A 222 21.11 11.08 -5.12
N SER A 223 19.85 11.19 -4.67
CA SER A 223 19.51 11.12 -3.24
C SER A 223 19.91 9.81 -2.56
N GLN A 224 19.95 8.71 -3.32
CA GLN A 224 20.28 7.38 -2.81
C GLN A 224 21.78 7.11 -2.78
N LEU A 225 22.57 7.85 -3.55
CA LEU A 225 24.03 7.80 -3.56
C LEU A 225 24.66 8.59 -2.42
N ILE A 226 23.92 9.51 -1.81
CA ILE A 226 24.35 10.23 -0.60
C ILE A 226 24.18 9.31 0.61
N TYR A 227 25.22 9.22 1.43
CA TYR A 227 25.20 8.47 2.68
C TYR A 227 26.04 9.15 3.77
N ILE A 228 25.90 8.65 5.00
CA ILE A 228 26.69 9.08 6.14
C ILE A 228 27.74 8.00 6.42
N ASN A 229 29.00 8.41 6.53
CA ASN A 229 30.10 7.48 6.83
C ASN A 229 30.28 7.27 8.35
N GLU A 230 31.27 6.46 8.73
CA GLU A 230 31.61 6.13 10.14
C GLU A 230 32.05 7.32 10.99
N GLN A 231 32.40 8.43 10.35
CA GLN A 231 32.78 9.66 11.04
C GLN A 231 31.62 10.67 11.09
N ASN A 232 30.40 10.26 10.76
CA ASN A 232 29.19 11.09 10.68
C ASN A 232 29.30 12.24 9.66
N TYR A 233 30.11 12.08 8.62
CA TYR A 233 30.16 13.01 7.49
C TYR A 233 29.20 12.58 6.38
N VAL A 234 28.55 13.57 5.76
CA VAL A 234 27.78 13.36 4.53
C VAL A 234 28.75 13.20 3.37
N VAL A 235 28.64 12.09 2.66
CA VAL A 235 29.56 11.72 1.59
C VAL A 235 28.83 11.14 0.37
N ILE A 236 29.54 11.14 -0.75
CA ILE A 236 29.12 10.53 -2.02
C ILE A 236 30.35 10.04 -2.77
N ASN A 237 30.22 9.03 -3.63
CA ASN A 237 31.37 8.54 -4.41
C ASN A 237 31.92 9.63 -5.36
N ASN A 238 33.25 9.70 -5.48
CA ASN A 238 33.98 10.75 -6.21
C ASN A 238 33.82 10.66 -7.73
N SER A 239 33.77 9.44 -8.25
CA SER A 239 33.48 9.17 -9.66
C SER A 239 32.27 8.27 -9.76
N VAL A 240 31.17 8.78 -10.30
CA VAL A 240 29.95 8.00 -10.57
C VAL A 240 29.48 8.27 -11.98
N THR A 241 29.05 7.23 -12.69
CA THR A 241 28.29 7.33 -13.93
C THR A 241 27.12 6.38 -13.87
N VAL A 242 25.91 6.93 -13.95
CA VAL A 242 24.66 6.20 -14.07
C VAL A 242 24.03 6.54 -15.41
N ILE A 243 23.70 5.52 -16.20
CA ILE A 243 22.89 5.64 -17.41
C ILE A 243 21.65 4.81 -17.15
N ASP A 244 20.47 5.43 -17.18
CA ASP A 244 19.28 4.78 -16.66
C ASP A 244 18.01 5.19 -17.41
N SER A 245 17.09 4.25 -17.50
CA SER A 245 15.79 4.37 -18.16
C SER A 245 14.88 3.24 -17.69
N PRO A 246 13.54 3.42 -17.71
CA PRO A 246 12.63 2.36 -17.34
C PRO A 246 12.57 1.27 -18.41
N ARG A 247 12.52 0.01 -17.98
CA ARG A 247 12.25 -1.14 -18.85
C ARG A 247 10.82 -1.14 -19.40
N PHE A 248 9.85 -0.75 -18.57
CA PHE A 248 8.44 -0.65 -18.94
C PHE A 248 7.89 0.75 -18.71
N GLN A 249 7.01 1.20 -19.60
CA GLN A 249 6.45 2.56 -19.56
C GLN A 249 5.32 2.71 -18.54
N HIS A 250 4.56 1.64 -18.27
CA HIS A 250 3.47 1.64 -17.31
C HIS A 250 3.90 0.95 -16.01
N ARG A 251 4.06 1.71 -14.92
CA ARG A 251 4.54 1.18 -13.64
C ARG A 251 3.64 1.69 -12.53
N GLY A 252 2.63 0.88 -12.21
CA GLY A 252 1.47 1.31 -11.44
C GLY A 252 1.38 0.79 -10.02
N VAL A 253 0.61 1.54 -9.23
CA VAL A 253 0.07 1.15 -7.94
C VAL A 253 -1.42 1.35 -8.00
N MET A 254 -2.19 0.31 -7.69
CA MET A 254 -3.63 0.41 -7.50
C MET A 254 -3.95 0.48 -6.01
N LEU A 255 -4.61 1.57 -5.58
CA LEU A 255 -5.19 1.66 -4.23
C LEU A 255 -6.72 1.71 -4.31
N ASP A 256 -7.34 0.84 -3.53
CA ASP A 256 -8.76 0.81 -3.29
C ASP A 256 -9.12 1.73 -2.13
N SER A 257 -10.01 2.68 -2.43
CA SER A 257 -10.49 3.67 -1.47
C SER A 257 -11.99 3.61 -1.22
N ALA A 258 -12.64 2.57 -1.73
CA ALA A 258 -14.07 2.35 -1.64
C ALA A 258 -14.43 1.31 -0.56
N ARG A 259 -13.65 0.24 -0.45
CA ARG A 259 -13.82 -0.77 0.62
C ARG A 259 -13.53 -0.17 2.00
N HIS A 260 -12.53 0.70 2.06
CA HIS A 260 -12.31 1.63 3.17
C HIS A 260 -11.85 2.98 2.62
N PHE A 261 -12.32 4.07 3.24
CA PHE A 261 -11.86 5.41 2.88
C PHE A 261 -10.38 5.61 3.25
N LEU A 262 -9.62 6.20 2.34
CA LEU A 262 -8.21 6.54 2.54
C LEU A 262 -8.06 8.06 2.69
N PRO A 263 -7.61 8.57 3.84
CA PRO A 263 -7.38 10.01 3.98
C PRO A 263 -6.39 10.53 2.93
N VAL A 264 -6.67 11.71 2.35
CA VAL A 264 -5.79 12.37 1.36
C VAL A 264 -4.32 12.42 1.80
N PRO A 265 -3.97 12.72 3.07
CA PRO A 265 -2.57 12.67 3.51
C PRO A 265 -1.90 11.30 3.36
N ILE A 266 -2.63 10.19 3.51
CA ILE A 266 -2.11 8.83 3.30
C ILE A 266 -1.88 8.55 1.81
N ILE A 267 -2.81 8.98 0.95
CA ILE A 267 -2.65 8.89 -0.52
C ILE A 267 -1.41 9.68 -0.96
N LYS A 268 -1.24 10.92 -0.47
CA LYS A 268 -0.07 11.77 -0.78
C LYS A 268 1.25 11.15 -0.29
N LYS A 269 1.27 10.54 0.90
CA LYS A 269 2.43 9.77 1.38
C LYS A 269 2.72 8.57 0.48
N ASN A 270 1.70 7.86 0.01
CA ASN A 270 1.91 6.78 -0.95
C ASN A 270 2.52 7.28 -2.27
N LEU A 271 2.04 8.41 -2.79
CA LEU A 271 2.61 9.07 -3.98
C LEU A 271 4.07 9.49 -3.78
N ASP A 272 4.46 9.92 -2.57
CA ASP A 272 5.87 10.17 -2.24
C ASP A 272 6.71 8.88 -2.38
N VAL A 273 6.23 7.76 -1.83
CA VAL A 273 6.94 6.48 -1.89
C VAL A 273 6.99 5.92 -3.32
N MET A 274 5.93 6.11 -4.10
CA MET A 274 5.92 5.78 -5.53
C MET A 274 7.04 6.53 -6.27
N ALA A 275 7.23 7.82 -5.99
CA ALA A 275 8.32 8.62 -6.58
C ALA A 275 9.69 8.08 -6.16
N TYR A 276 9.87 7.71 -4.89
CA TYR A 276 11.10 7.09 -4.38
C TYR A 276 11.42 5.73 -5.02
N ASN A 277 10.40 5.06 -5.54
CA ASN A 277 10.49 3.79 -6.25
C ASN A 277 10.39 3.93 -7.78
N LYS A 278 10.39 5.15 -8.32
CA LYS A 278 10.27 5.45 -9.76
C LYS A 278 9.01 4.87 -10.45
N LEU A 279 7.93 4.66 -9.69
CA LEU A 279 6.60 4.33 -10.22
C LEU A 279 5.95 5.59 -10.79
N ASN A 280 5.12 5.44 -11.83
CA ASN A 280 4.60 6.58 -12.60
C ASN A 280 3.09 6.52 -12.87
N VAL A 281 2.38 5.52 -12.32
CA VAL A 281 0.92 5.41 -12.40
C VAL A 281 0.32 5.17 -11.02
N PHE A 282 -0.60 6.04 -10.64
CA PHE A 282 -1.50 5.84 -9.52
C PHE A 282 -2.87 5.48 -10.10
N HIS A 283 -3.19 4.20 -10.05
CA HIS A 283 -4.51 3.68 -10.37
C HIS A 283 -5.39 3.83 -9.13
N TRP A 284 -6.36 4.72 -9.21
CA TRP A 284 -7.22 5.07 -8.09
C TRP A 284 -8.59 4.41 -8.25
N HIS A 285 -8.77 3.28 -7.58
CA HIS A 285 -10.04 2.60 -7.45
C HIS A 285 -10.92 3.38 -6.46
N LEU A 286 -11.78 4.23 -7.02
CA LEU A 286 -12.47 5.31 -6.31
C LEU A 286 -13.77 4.88 -5.65
N VAL A 287 -14.51 3.97 -6.27
CA VAL A 287 -15.88 3.60 -5.89
C VAL A 287 -16.08 2.09 -6.08
N ASP A 288 -16.90 1.49 -5.23
CA ASP A 288 -17.22 0.06 -5.23
C ASP A 288 -18.54 -0.18 -4.45
N ASP A 289 -18.89 -1.42 -4.15
CA ASP A 289 -20.10 -1.81 -3.43
C ASP A 289 -20.23 -1.10 -2.07
N GLN A 290 -19.13 -1.04 -1.31
CA GLN A 290 -19.18 -0.60 0.09
C GLN A 290 -19.34 0.91 0.19
N SER A 291 -18.72 1.68 -0.70
CA SER A 291 -18.89 3.14 -0.69
C SER A 291 -18.65 3.86 -2.02
N PHE A 292 -19.30 5.02 -2.15
CA PHE A 292 -19.10 6.00 -3.22
C PHE A 292 -18.53 7.31 -2.64
N PRO A 293 -17.21 7.38 -2.36
CA PRO A 293 -16.61 8.57 -1.74
C PRO A 293 -16.36 9.71 -2.74
N PHE A 294 -16.34 9.46 -4.04
CA PHE A 294 -16.10 10.51 -5.05
C PHE A 294 -17.25 11.54 -5.10
N GLN A 295 -16.98 12.82 -4.86
CA GLN A 295 -18.02 13.86 -4.92
C GLN A 295 -18.26 14.32 -6.36
N SER A 296 -19.22 13.69 -7.03
CA SER A 296 -19.71 14.16 -8.33
C SER A 296 -20.47 15.49 -8.17
N THR A 297 -20.14 16.45 -9.03
CA THR A 297 -20.87 17.70 -9.21
C THR A 297 -22.14 17.51 -10.04
N THR A 298 -22.12 16.58 -11.00
CA THR A 298 -23.29 16.26 -11.83
C THR A 298 -24.33 15.47 -11.02
N PHE A 299 -23.87 14.58 -10.14
CA PHE A 299 -24.71 13.72 -9.30
C PHE A 299 -24.31 13.80 -7.82
N PRO A 300 -24.56 14.93 -7.12
CA PRO A 300 -24.14 15.10 -5.73
C PRO A 300 -24.73 14.08 -4.75
N ASN A 301 -25.86 13.47 -5.11
CA ASN A 301 -26.52 12.48 -4.26
C ASN A 301 -25.75 11.14 -4.21
N LEU A 302 -24.90 10.82 -5.20
CA LEU A 302 -24.10 9.60 -5.19
C LEU A 302 -23.22 9.54 -3.94
N SER A 303 -22.43 10.57 -3.66
CA SER A 303 -21.60 10.59 -2.44
C SER A 303 -22.40 10.88 -1.18
N ARG A 304 -23.48 11.68 -1.24
CA ARG A 304 -24.31 11.96 -0.05
C ARG A 304 -24.97 10.71 0.54
N ALA A 305 -25.38 9.77 -0.30
CA ALA A 305 -26.00 8.52 0.13
C ALA A 305 -25.05 7.32 0.09
N GLY A 306 -24.06 7.34 -0.81
CA GLY A 306 -23.16 6.23 -1.09
C GLY A 306 -21.86 6.23 -0.26
N ALA A 307 -21.38 7.37 0.22
CA ALA A 307 -20.18 7.43 1.06
C ALA A 307 -20.44 6.87 2.48
N PHE A 308 -19.38 6.44 3.18
CA PHE A 308 -19.50 5.98 4.56
C PHE A 308 -20.05 7.06 5.51
N SER A 309 -19.67 8.32 5.30
CA SER A 309 -20.27 9.49 5.94
C SER A 309 -19.91 10.75 5.17
N THR A 310 -20.44 11.91 5.59
CA THR A 310 -20.10 13.22 5.02
C THR A 310 -18.62 13.60 5.16
N TYR A 311 -17.86 12.91 6.04
CA TYR A 311 -16.43 13.13 6.23
C TYR A 311 -15.55 12.20 5.39
N HIS A 312 -16.13 11.16 4.77
CA HIS A 312 -15.41 10.15 3.98
C HIS A 312 -15.69 10.36 2.49
N VAL A 313 -15.44 11.59 2.04
CA VAL A 313 -15.74 12.05 0.68
C VAL A 313 -14.48 12.70 0.12
N TYR A 314 -14.19 12.44 -1.15
CA TYR A 314 -13.20 13.19 -1.93
C TYR A 314 -13.89 14.33 -2.66
N THR A 315 -13.71 15.54 -2.15
CA THR A 315 -14.22 16.76 -2.79
C THR A 315 -13.46 17.05 -4.10
N PRO A 316 -13.96 17.92 -4.98
CA PRO A 316 -13.20 18.37 -6.16
C PRO A 316 -11.82 18.94 -5.80
N ALA A 317 -11.71 19.62 -4.64
CA ALA A 317 -10.44 20.15 -4.16
C ALA A 317 -9.47 19.04 -3.73
N ASP A 318 -9.97 17.99 -3.07
CA ASP A 318 -9.16 16.83 -2.69
C ASP A 318 -8.61 16.10 -3.91
N VAL A 319 -9.47 15.87 -4.92
CA VAL A 319 -9.07 15.23 -6.18
C VAL A 319 -8.00 16.06 -6.89
N ASN A 320 -8.17 17.37 -6.98
CA ASN A 320 -7.18 18.26 -7.57
C ASN A 320 -5.85 18.29 -6.79
N ASP A 321 -5.90 18.28 -5.46
CA ASP A 321 -4.68 18.22 -4.63
C ASP A 321 -3.92 16.91 -4.83
N VAL A 322 -4.62 15.77 -4.94
CA VAL A 322 -3.99 14.47 -5.24
C VAL A 322 -3.36 14.48 -6.64
N ILE A 323 -4.07 14.98 -7.66
CA ILE A 323 -3.58 15.06 -9.03
C ILE A 323 -2.34 15.97 -9.12
N GLU A 324 -2.36 17.13 -8.49
CA GLU A 324 -1.23 18.06 -8.52
C GLU A 324 -0.03 17.50 -7.76
N HIS A 325 -0.26 16.88 -6.60
CA HIS A 325 0.81 16.23 -5.84
C HIS A 325 1.46 15.09 -6.63
N ALA A 326 0.68 14.33 -7.39
CA ALA A 326 1.17 13.29 -8.30
C ALA A 326 1.94 13.88 -9.50
N ARG A 327 1.41 14.95 -10.13
CA ARG A 327 2.02 15.64 -11.27
C ARG A 327 3.43 16.15 -10.96
N LEU A 328 3.61 16.79 -9.79
CA LEU A 328 4.91 17.28 -9.30
C LEU A 328 5.94 16.16 -9.02
N ARG A 329 5.53 14.90 -9.10
CA ARG A 329 6.35 13.69 -8.95
C ARG A 329 6.45 12.88 -10.25
N GLY A 330 5.85 13.35 -11.34
CA GLY A 330 5.76 12.60 -12.59
C GLY A 330 4.97 11.31 -12.42
N ILE A 331 3.82 11.37 -11.76
CA ILE A 331 2.89 10.25 -11.57
C ILE A 331 1.56 10.61 -12.23
N ARG A 332 1.04 9.73 -13.07
CA ARG A 332 -0.29 9.83 -13.67
C ARG A 332 -1.33 9.34 -12.68
N VAL A 333 -2.49 10.00 -12.61
CA VAL A 333 -3.63 9.51 -11.83
C VAL A 333 -4.68 8.96 -12.79
N ILE A 334 -4.94 7.66 -12.71
CA ILE A 334 -5.93 6.95 -13.53
C ILE A 334 -7.12 6.60 -12.63
N PRO A 335 -8.29 7.23 -12.80
CA PRO A 335 -9.48 6.88 -12.02
C PRO A 335 -10.11 5.58 -12.54
N GLU A 336 -10.53 4.72 -11.61
CA GLU A 336 -11.43 3.60 -11.88
C GLU A 336 -12.82 3.92 -11.31
N ILE A 337 -13.82 3.83 -12.19
CA ILE A 337 -15.24 3.95 -11.87
C ILE A 337 -15.87 2.62 -12.29
N ASP A 338 -15.84 1.69 -11.37
CA ASP A 338 -16.08 0.29 -11.67
C ASP A 338 -17.57 -0.02 -11.94
N THR A 339 -17.86 -0.67 -13.08
CA THR A 339 -19.21 -1.04 -13.54
C THR A 339 -19.17 -2.17 -14.59
N PRO A 340 -20.22 -3.03 -14.71
CA PRO A 340 -21.49 -2.94 -14.01
C PRO A 340 -21.50 -3.62 -12.63
N GLY A 341 -20.54 -4.49 -12.33
CA GLY A 341 -20.36 -5.05 -10.99
C GLY A 341 -19.87 -3.99 -10.01
N HIS A 342 -19.81 -4.31 -8.72
CA HIS A 342 -19.27 -3.42 -7.69
C HIS A 342 -20.03 -2.08 -7.55
N THR A 343 -21.36 -2.10 -7.71
CA THR A 343 -22.19 -0.89 -7.78
C THR A 343 -23.22 -0.72 -6.66
N TYR A 344 -23.20 -1.53 -5.59
CA TYR A 344 -24.20 -1.41 -4.51
C TYR A 344 -24.30 0.00 -3.91
N SER A 345 -23.18 0.70 -3.71
CA SER A 345 -23.16 2.05 -3.15
C SER A 345 -23.93 3.08 -3.99
N TRP A 346 -24.02 2.87 -5.29
CA TRP A 346 -24.74 3.73 -6.24
C TRP A 346 -26.25 3.60 -6.04
N GLY A 347 -26.71 2.37 -5.82
CA GLY A 347 -28.11 2.01 -5.56
C GLY A 347 -28.72 2.72 -4.36
N LYS A 348 -27.91 3.17 -3.40
CA LYS A 348 -28.37 3.98 -2.27
C LYS A 348 -28.96 5.32 -2.69
N SER A 349 -28.51 5.88 -3.82
CA SER A 349 -29.01 7.14 -4.36
C SER A 349 -29.86 6.99 -5.62
N MET A 350 -29.59 5.96 -6.42
CA MET A 350 -30.23 5.68 -7.70
C MET A 350 -30.62 4.20 -7.77
N PRO A 351 -31.59 3.76 -6.95
CA PRO A 351 -31.99 2.35 -6.88
C PRO A 351 -32.49 1.79 -8.23
N GLU A 352 -32.99 2.65 -9.12
CA GLU A 352 -33.43 2.29 -10.47
C GLU A 352 -32.31 1.76 -11.38
N LEU A 353 -31.05 2.08 -11.08
CA LEU A 353 -29.91 1.63 -11.89
C LEU A 353 -29.52 0.18 -11.57
N ILE A 354 -29.94 -0.36 -10.43
CA ILE A 354 -29.48 -1.63 -9.89
C ILE A 354 -30.43 -2.76 -10.30
N THR A 355 -29.85 -3.92 -10.61
CA THR A 355 -30.62 -5.14 -10.84
C THR A 355 -31.19 -5.67 -9.52
N PRO A 356 -32.52 -5.89 -9.42
CA PRO A 356 -33.08 -6.69 -8.34
C PRO A 356 -32.69 -8.17 -8.54
N CYS A 357 -31.70 -8.67 -7.81
CA CYS A 357 -31.28 -10.07 -7.89
C CYS A 357 -32.32 -10.98 -7.20
N TRP A 358 -32.69 -12.11 -7.81
CA TRP A 358 -33.69 -13.01 -7.25
C TRP A 358 -33.04 -14.23 -6.59
N ALA A 359 -33.57 -14.61 -5.43
CA ALA A 359 -33.30 -15.91 -4.82
C ALA A 359 -34.56 -16.42 -4.13
N ASN A 360 -34.75 -17.75 -4.11
CA ASN A 360 -35.92 -18.40 -3.49
C ASN A 360 -37.27 -17.79 -3.94
N GLY A 361 -37.37 -17.39 -5.22
CA GLY A 361 -38.58 -16.81 -5.80
C GLY A 361 -38.90 -15.37 -5.37
N LYS A 362 -37.97 -14.67 -4.70
CA LYS A 362 -38.14 -13.27 -4.26
C LYS A 362 -37.03 -12.37 -4.80
N PRO A 363 -37.33 -11.12 -5.19
CA PRO A 363 -36.33 -10.13 -5.58
C PRO A 363 -35.56 -9.58 -4.37
N TYR A 364 -34.42 -8.96 -4.63
CA TYR A 364 -33.52 -8.35 -3.65
C TYR A 364 -33.03 -9.34 -2.59
N GLN A 365 -32.66 -10.55 -3.03
CA GLN A 365 -32.13 -11.58 -2.16
C GLN A 365 -30.71 -11.96 -2.57
N ALA A 366 -29.80 -11.93 -1.60
CA ALA A 366 -28.45 -12.43 -1.77
C ALA A 366 -28.41 -13.95 -1.62
N ILE A 367 -27.47 -14.58 -2.32
CA ILE A 367 -27.02 -15.94 -2.02
C ILE A 367 -25.55 -15.79 -1.66
N TYR A 368 -25.25 -15.80 -0.36
CA TYR A 368 -23.89 -15.57 0.14
C TYR A 368 -22.87 -16.50 -0.54
N GLY A 369 -21.79 -15.91 -1.06
CA GLY A 369 -20.73 -16.60 -1.81
C GLY A 369 -21.08 -16.93 -3.26
N ILE A 370 -22.27 -16.57 -3.76
CA ILE A 370 -22.73 -16.84 -5.13
C ILE A 370 -23.18 -15.58 -5.86
N GLN A 371 -24.05 -14.75 -5.25
CA GLN A 371 -24.52 -13.49 -5.82
C GLN A 371 -24.93 -12.49 -4.73
N GLY A 372 -24.66 -11.21 -4.96
CA GLY A 372 -25.20 -10.11 -4.18
C GLY A 372 -26.71 -9.91 -4.40
N ALA A 373 -27.34 -9.10 -3.54
CA ALA A 373 -28.75 -8.73 -3.71
C ALA A 373 -28.94 -7.56 -4.70
N MET A 374 -27.95 -6.65 -4.75
CA MET A 374 -28.07 -5.30 -5.33
C MET A 374 -26.71 -4.73 -5.79
N GLU A 375 -25.75 -5.58 -6.17
CA GLU A 375 -24.33 -5.19 -6.41
C GLU A 375 -24.00 -4.96 -7.90
N ILE A 376 -25.01 -5.02 -8.77
CA ILE A 376 -24.82 -4.93 -10.22
C ILE A 376 -25.83 -4.01 -10.89
N PHE A 377 -25.38 -3.21 -11.86
CA PHE A 377 -26.27 -2.42 -12.70
C PHE A 377 -27.22 -3.29 -13.53
N ASN A 378 -28.36 -2.70 -13.89
CA ASN A 378 -29.33 -3.28 -14.79
C ASN A 378 -28.96 -2.95 -16.25
N PRO A 379 -28.43 -3.91 -17.02
CA PRO A 379 -27.92 -3.69 -18.37
C PRO A 379 -29.05 -3.42 -19.36
N ILE A 380 -30.32 -3.63 -19.00
CA ILE A 380 -31.46 -3.31 -19.88
C ILE A 380 -32.10 -1.96 -19.53
N GLU A 381 -31.59 -1.24 -18.53
CA GLU A 381 -32.08 0.08 -18.12
C GLU A 381 -31.34 1.20 -18.89
N PRO A 382 -32.02 1.94 -19.79
CA PRO A 382 -31.38 3.00 -20.57
C PRO A 382 -30.75 4.11 -19.70
N ARG A 383 -31.32 4.36 -18.51
CA ARG A 383 -30.83 5.41 -17.60
C ARG A 383 -29.41 5.12 -17.09
N VAL A 384 -28.98 3.86 -17.02
CA VAL A 384 -27.60 3.48 -16.69
C VAL A 384 -26.62 4.14 -17.65
N TYR A 385 -26.84 4.01 -18.94
CA TYR A 385 -25.94 4.55 -19.97
C TYR A 385 -25.94 6.08 -20.01
N SER A 386 -27.10 6.71 -19.82
CA SER A 386 -27.15 8.18 -19.72
C SER A 386 -26.44 8.72 -18.48
N THR A 387 -26.51 7.99 -17.36
CA THR A 387 -25.80 8.33 -16.12
C THR A 387 -24.30 8.17 -16.31
N MET A 388 -23.87 7.06 -16.93
CA MET A 388 -22.47 6.79 -17.22
C MET A 388 -21.87 7.80 -18.20
N ASP A 389 -22.56 8.17 -19.29
CA ASP A 389 -22.06 9.21 -20.21
C ASP A 389 -21.83 10.55 -19.48
N ALA A 390 -22.80 11.00 -18.68
CA ALA A 390 -22.67 12.24 -17.93
C ALA A 390 -21.55 12.19 -16.87
N LEU A 391 -21.46 11.08 -16.12
CA LEU A 391 -20.44 10.92 -15.08
C LEU A 391 -19.03 10.77 -15.69
N LEU A 392 -18.86 9.98 -16.75
CA LEU A 392 -17.56 9.79 -17.40
C LEU A 392 -17.07 11.07 -18.08
N ARG A 393 -17.96 11.93 -18.61
CA ARG A 393 -17.60 13.29 -19.06
C ARG A 393 -17.07 14.15 -17.92
N GLU A 394 -17.70 14.09 -16.75
CA GLU A 394 -17.23 14.80 -15.57
C GLU A 394 -15.86 14.27 -15.11
N VAL A 395 -15.70 12.95 -15.00
CA VAL A 395 -14.43 12.32 -14.63
C VAL A 395 -13.33 12.73 -15.61
N LYS A 396 -13.59 12.64 -16.92
CA LYS A 396 -12.65 13.12 -17.95
C LYS A 396 -12.25 14.59 -17.73
N SER A 397 -13.19 15.46 -17.36
CA SER A 397 -12.89 16.88 -17.14
C SER A 397 -12.02 17.15 -15.91
N ARG A 398 -12.03 16.24 -14.92
CA ARG A 398 -11.26 16.39 -13.67
C ARG A 398 -9.92 15.68 -13.71
N PHE A 399 -9.82 14.56 -14.40
CA PHE A 399 -8.61 13.76 -14.47
C PHE A 399 -7.88 14.01 -15.80
N PRO A 400 -6.60 14.42 -15.78
CA PRO A 400 -5.83 14.69 -17.00
C PRO A 400 -5.44 13.41 -17.77
N SER A 401 -5.62 12.24 -17.16
CA SER A 401 -5.38 10.94 -17.79
C SER A 401 -6.50 10.58 -18.75
N ASN A 402 -6.15 10.05 -19.92
CA ASN A 402 -7.12 9.57 -20.92
C ASN A 402 -7.57 8.12 -20.67
N TYR A 403 -7.48 7.60 -19.44
CA TYR A 403 -7.73 6.20 -19.11
C TYR A 403 -8.81 6.03 -18.02
N ILE A 404 -9.69 5.03 -18.17
CA ILE A 404 -10.76 4.65 -17.21
C ILE A 404 -10.90 3.12 -17.16
N HIS A 405 -11.15 2.54 -15.98
CA HIS A 405 -11.18 1.10 -15.69
C HIS A 405 -12.61 0.53 -15.37
N LEU A 406 -12.96 -0.72 -15.77
CA LEU A 406 -14.31 -1.36 -15.72
C LEU A 406 -14.32 -2.91 -15.38
N VAL A 407 -15.28 -3.46 -14.57
CA VAL A 407 -15.44 -4.90 -14.11
C VAL A 407 -16.88 -5.49 -14.21
N TYR A 408 -16.99 -6.85 -14.20
CA TYR A 408 -18.15 -7.77 -14.35
C TYR A 408 -18.76 -8.42 -13.06
N ASP A 409 -20.04 -8.87 -13.07
CA ASP A 409 -20.63 -9.90 -12.14
C ASP A 409 -21.89 -10.67 -12.67
N LYS A 410 -22.37 -11.72 -11.96
CA LYS A 410 -23.23 -12.86 -12.40
C LYS A 410 -24.74 -12.81 -12.10
N CYS A 411 -25.27 -11.81 -11.37
CA CYS A 411 -26.65 -11.85 -10.85
C CYS A 411 -27.78 -11.85 -11.92
N TRP A 412 -27.53 -11.36 -13.13
CA TRP A 412 -28.56 -11.10 -14.15
C TRP A 412 -29.46 -12.30 -14.51
N LEU A 413 -28.92 -13.51 -14.52
CA LEU A 413 -29.68 -14.72 -14.86
C LEU A 413 -30.79 -15.03 -13.86
N SER A 414 -30.71 -14.49 -12.64
CA SER A 414 -31.75 -14.68 -11.64
C SER A 414 -32.99 -13.81 -11.92
N ASN A 415 -32.84 -12.69 -12.62
CA ASN A 415 -33.91 -11.71 -12.79
C ASN A 415 -34.82 -12.05 -14.00
N PRO A 416 -36.13 -12.29 -13.81
CA PRO A 416 -37.05 -12.68 -14.89
C PRO A 416 -37.18 -11.66 -16.02
N ASN A 417 -37.09 -10.36 -15.72
CA ASN A 417 -37.20 -9.32 -16.75
C ASN A 417 -35.96 -9.33 -17.65
N ILE A 418 -34.79 -9.51 -17.06
CA ILE A 418 -33.53 -9.59 -17.80
C ILE A 418 -33.48 -10.87 -18.63
N THR A 419 -33.86 -12.02 -18.05
CA THR A 419 -33.89 -13.28 -18.81
C THR A 419 -34.92 -13.27 -19.94
N GLN A 420 -36.09 -12.67 -19.75
CA GLN A 420 -37.05 -12.47 -20.83
C GLN A 420 -36.49 -11.55 -21.92
N TRP A 421 -35.88 -10.42 -21.55
CA TRP A 421 -35.24 -9.52 -22.50
C TRP A 421 -34.11 -10.20 -23.27
N MET A 422 -33.31 -11.04 -22.60
CA MET A 422 -32.27 -11.86 -23.22
C MET A 422 -32.85 -12.81 -24.28
N ILE A 423 -33.96 -13.49 -23.97
CA ILE A 423 -34.68 -14.35 -24.94
C ILE A 423 -35.14 -13.53 -26.14
N ASP A 424 -35.79 -12.39 -25.89
CA ASP A 424 -36.33 -11.51 -26.93
C ASP A 424 -35.23 -10.94 -27.85
N ASN A 425 -34.00 -10.79 -27.33
CA ASN A 425 -32.84 -10.27 -28.05
C ASN A 425 -31.83 -11.36 -28.48
N SER A 426 -32.20 -12.65 -28.40
CA SER A 426 -31.35 -13.77 -28.80
C SER A 426 -29.99 -13.85 -28.08
N ILE A 427 -29.92 -13.40 -26.82
CA ILE A 427 -28.73 -13.49 -25.97
C ILE A 427 -28.86 -14.71 -25.06
N ASN A 428 -28.03 -15.73 -25.28
CA ASN A 428 -28.19 -17.03 -24.64
C ASN A 428 -27.23 -17.29 -23.46
N SER A 429 -26.46 -16.29 -23.02
CA SER A 429 -25.47 -16.46 -21.95
C SER A 429 -25.21 -15.19 -21.15
N THR A 430 -24.72 -15.33 -19.92
CA THR A 430 -24.28 -14.19 -19.09
C THR A 430 -23.16 -13.39 -19.76
N LYS A 431 -22.24 -14.07 -20.43
CA LYS A 431 -21.18 -13.42 -21.23
C LYS A 431 -21.78 -12.54 -22.33
N GLY A 432 -22.83 -13.02 -23.00
CA GLY A 432 -23.47 -12.25 -24.07
C GLY A 432 -24.15 -10.97 -23.58
N ILE A 433 -24.79 -10.99 -22.41
CA ILE A 433 -25.40 -9.77 -21.85
C ILE A 433 -24.35 -8.83 -21.24
N HIS A 434 -23.23 -9.37 -20.72
CA HIS A 434 -22.12 -8.53 -20.28
C HIS A 434 -21.45 -7.86 -21.47
N ALA A 435 -21.22 -8.59 -22.56
CA ALA A 435 -20.73 -8.04 -23.81
C ALA A 435 -21.62 -6.89 -24.32
N TYR A 436 -22.93 -7.06 -24.24
CA TYR A 436 -23.90 -6.01 -24.57
C TYR A 436 -23.78 -4.76 -23.68
N TYR A 437 -23.56 -4.93 -22.37
CA TYR A 437 -23.29 -3.81 -21.48
C TYR A 437 -21.96 -3.12 -21.81
N ALA A 438 -20.89 -3.91 -21.93
CA ALA A 438 -19.53 -3.43 -22.14
C ALA A 438 -19.42 -2.65 -23.45
N ASP A 439 -19.99 -3.15 -24.54
CA ASP A 439 -19.99 -2.47 -25.85
C ASP A 439 -20.58 -1.05 -25.75
N ARG A 440 -21.68 -0.89 -25.02
CA ARG A 440 -22.32 0.43 -24.82
C ARG A 440 -21.51 1.38 -23.94
N ILE A 441 -20.78 0.86 -22.94
CA ILE A 441 -19.85 1.70 -22.18
C ILE A 441 -18.63 2.06 -23.05
N LEU A 442 -18.12 1.13 -23.85
CA LEU A 442 -17.04 1.37 -24.79
C LEU A 442 -17.44 2.40 -25.86
N ASP A 443 -18.68 2.37 -26.37
CA ASP A 443 -19.28 3.43 -27.21
C ASP A 443 -19.19 4.80 -26.53
N ILE A 444 -19.60 4.89 -25.26
CA ILE A 444 -19.53 6.14 -24.49
C ILE A 444 -18.08 6.63 -24.41
N THR A 445 -17.12 5.77 -24.04
CA THR A 445 -15.70 6.13 -23.95
C THR A 445 -15.13 6.64 -25.28
N ARG A 446 -15.51 6.01 -26.40
CA ARG A 446 -15.18 6.44 -27.76
C ARG A 446 -15.74 7.83 -28.07
N ASN A 447 -17.02 8.06 -27.76
CA ASN A 447 -17.70 9.33 -28.00
C ASN A 447 -17.12 10.48 -27.17
N ILE A 448 -16.53 10.18 -26.01
CA ILE A 448 -15.84 11.16 -25.18
C ILE A 448 -14.33 11.19 -25.41
N ASN A 449 -13.77 10.48 -26.39
CA ASN A 449 -12.33 10.43 -26.70
C ASN A 449 -11.46 10.08 -25.47
N VAL A 450 -11.78 8.97 -24.81
CA VAL A 450 -11.01 8.38 -23.71
C VAL A 450 -10.62 6.97 -24.12
N VAL A 451 -9.40 6.55 -23.82
CA VAL A 451 -8.89 5.20 -24.05
C VAL A 451 -9.23 4.33 -22.85
N PRO A 452 -10.13 3.34 -22.94
CA PRO A 452 -10.45 2.51 -21.79
C PRO A 452 -9.27 1.58 -21.43
N ILE A 453 -9.11 1.36 -20.13
CA ILE A 453 -8.43 0.19 -19.57
C ILE A 453 -9.55 -0.74 -19.10
N VAL A 454 -9.43 -2.03 -19.35
CA VAL A 454 -10.46 -2.99 -18.91
C VAL A 454 -9.77 -4.14 -18.19
N TRP A 455 -10.42 -4.66 -17.14
CA TRP A 455 -10.00 -5.95 -16.62
C TRP A 455 -10.19 -7.01 -17.72
N GLN A 456 -9.38 -8.06 -17.69
CA GLN A 456 -9.37 -9.07 -18.75
C GLN A 456 -10.73 -9.72 -19.03
N ASP A 457 -11.71 -9.65 -18.12
CA ASP A 457 -13.05 -10.22 -18.26
C ASP A 457 -13.75 -9.78 -19.56
N VAL A 458 -13.67 -8.49 -19.90
CA VAL A 458 -14.30 -7.97 -21.13
C VAL A 458 -13.68 -8.63 -22.37
N TRP A 459 -12.38 -8.88 -22.35
CA TRP A 459 -11.67 -9.56 -23.42
C TRP A 459 -11.91 -11.09 -23.43
N ASP A 460 -11.94 -11.74 -22.25
CA ASP A 460 -12.22 -13.17 -22.08
C ASP A 460 -13.59 -13.57 -22.66
N GLU A 461 -14.51 -12.62 -22.70
CA GLU A 461 -15.86 -12.77 -23.24
C GLU A 461 -15.97 -12.45 -24.73
N LYS A 462 -14.85 -12.12 -25.37
CA LYS A 462 -14.73 -11.84 -26.80
C LYS A 462 -15.55 -10.62 -27.25
N VAL A 463 -15.66 -9.62 -26.37
CA VAL A 463 -16.17 -8.28 -26.71
C VAL A 463 -15.20 -7.61 -27.67
N GLU A 464 -15.71 -6.97 -28.71
CA GLU A 464 -14.87 -6.16 -29.61
C GLU A 464 -14.38 -4.92 -28.88
N LEU A 465 -13.06 -4.84 -28.67
CA LEU A 465 -12.45 -3.72 -27.96
C LEU A 465 -12.01 -2.63 -28.94
N PRO A 466 -12.28 -1.34 -28.65
CA PRO A 466 -11.76 -0.23 -29.43
C PRO A 466 -10.25 -0.30 -29.63
N SER A 467 -9.77 0.13 -30.78
CA SER A 467 -8.32 0.22 -31.03
C SER A 467 -7.64 1.08 -29.97
N GLY A 468 -6.54 0.56 -29.41
CA GLY A 468 -5.79 1.23 -28.35
C GLY A 468 -6.24 0.91 -26.92
N THR A 469 -7.38 0.22 -26.73
CA THR A 469 -7.82 -0.31 -25.42
C THR A 469 -6.69 -1.10 -24.77
N ILE A 470 -6.53 -0.92 -23.46
CA ILE A 470 -5.53 -1.65 -22.67
C ILE A 470 -6.24 -2.72 -21.84
N ILE A 471 -5.74 -3.95 -21.91
CA ILE A 471 -6.22 -5.08 -21.11
C ILE A 471 -5.35 -5.22 -19.87
N GLN A 472 -5.95 -5.24 -18.69
CA GLN A 472 -5.27 -5.54 -17.43
C GLN A 472 -5.47 -7.01 -17.06
N VAL A 473 -4.41 -7.80 -17.18
CA VAL A 473 -4.38 -9.24 -16.87
C VAL A 473 -4.21 -9.44 -15.38
N TRP A 474 -5.25 -10.00 -14.76
CA TRP A 474 -5.36 -10.15 -13.31
C TRP A 474 -5.60 -11.59 -12.85
N LYS A 475 -6.10 -12.46 -13.73
CA LYS A 475 -6.39 -13.86 -13.42
C LYS A 475 -5.14 -14.72 -13.56
N ASP A 476 -5.02 -15.67 -12.64
CA ASP A 476 -4.02 -16.74 -12.70
C ASP A 476 -4.58 -18.05 -12.11
N THR A 477 -4.00 -19.16 -12.56
CA THR A 477 -4.29 -20.51 -12.05
C THR A 477 -4.06 -20.64 -10.54
N SER A 478 -3.14 -19.86 -9.97
CA SER A 478 -2.85 -19.89 -8.53
C SER A 478 -3.96 -19.30 -7.67
N ASP A 479 -4.77 -18.39 -8.22
CA ASP A 479 -5.93 -17.81 -7.53
C ASP A 479 -7.18 -18.68 -7.71
N ASN A 480 -7.38 -19.23 -8.91
CA ASN A 480 -8.49 -20.12 -9.20
C ASN A 480 -8.08 -21.14 -10.27
N SER A 481 -8.23 -22.43 -9.96
CA SER A 481 -7.86 -23.53 -10.88
C SER A 481 -8.67 -23.57 -12.17
N ALA A 482 -9.79 -22.84 -12.24
CA ALA A 482 -10.57 -22.67 -13.46
C ALA A 482 -9.99 -21.61 -14.42
N PHE A 483 -9.05 -20.78 -13.96
CA PHE A 483 -8.37 -19.78 -14.80
C PHE A 483 -7.19 -20.39 -15.54
N GLY A 484 -6.80 -19.76 -16.65
CA GLY A 484 -5.51 -19.98 -17.30
C GLY A 484 -4.38 -19.26 -16.53
N SER A 485 -3.13 -19.54 -16.91
CA SER A 485 -2.00 -18.83 -16.30
C SER A 485 -1.93 -17.39 -16.82
N TRP A 486 -1.50 -16.45 -15.97
CA TRP A 486 -1.34 -15.04 -16.37
C TRP A 486 -0.45 -14.88 -17.61
N ALA A 487 0.57 -15.74 -17.76
CA ALA A 487 1.48 -15.72 -18.89
C ALA A 487 0.78 -16.10 -20.21
N SER A 488 -0.15 -17.05 -20.15
CA SER A 488 -0.95 -17.44 -21.32
C SER A 488 -1.84 -16.29 -21.77
N TYR A 489 -2.55 -15.65 -20.84
CA TYR A 489 -3.41 -14.51 -21.14
C TYR A 489 -2.63 -13.33 -21.72
N LEU A 490 -1.49 -13.00 -21.11
CA LEU A 490 -0.62 -11.93 -21.58
C LEU A 490 -0.10 -12.20 -23.00
N ASN A 491 0.26 -13.44 -23.32
CA ASN A 491 0.69 -13.83 -24.66
C ASN A 491 -0.44 -13.71 -25.69
N GLU A 492 -1.62 -14.25 -25.38
CA GLU A 492 -2.77 -14.25 -26.30
C GLU A 492 -3.20 -12.81 -26.62
N ALA A 493 -3.47 -12.00 -25.60
CA ALA A 493 -3.92 -10.61 -25.77
C ALA A 493 -2.92 -9.75 -26.56
N ALA A 494 -1.62 -9.87 -26.27
CA ALA A 494 -0.60 -9.11 -26.99
C ALA A 494 -0.44 -9.55 -28.46
N ASN A 495 -0.53 -10.86 -28.74
CA ASN A 495 -0.46 -11.40 -30.10
C ASN A 495 -1.73 -11.09 -30.92
N GLU A 496 -2.88 -10.94 -30.27
CA GLU A 496 -4.11 -10.44 -30.88
C GLU A 496 -4.06 -8.94 -31.21
N GLY A 497 -3.03 -8.22 -30.74
CA GLY A 497 -2.77 -6.83 -31.08
C GLY A 497 -3.22 -5.82 -30.01
N TYR A 498 -3.60 -6.26 -28.82
CA TYR A 498 -3.98 -5.38 -27.72
C TYR A 498 -2.79 -4.94 -26.88
N ASN A 499 -2.90 -3.75 -26.30
CA ASN A 499 -1.98 -3.30 -25.25
C ASN A 499 -2.31 -4.02 -23.95
N VAL A 500 -1.30 -4.43 -23.19
CA VAL A 500 -1.47 -5.26 -21.99
C VAL A 500 -0.70 -4.67 -20.80
N ILE A 501 -1.34 -4.69 -19.63
CA ILE A 501 -0.74 -4.42 -18.33
C ILE A 501 -0.92 -5.66 -17.46
N LEU A 502 0.12 -6.06 -16.73
CA LEU A 502 0.11 -7.21 -15.83
C LEU A 502 -0.07 -6.79 -14.37
N SER A 503 -1.04 -7.35 -13.66
CA SER A 503 -1.15 -7.20 -12.20
C SER A 503 -1.33 -8.52 -11.45
N SER A 504 -1.72 -9.59 -12.15
CA SER A 504 -2.06 -10.89 -11.55
C SER A 504 -1.08 -11.41 -10.48
N PRO A 505 0.25 -11.49 -10.71
CA PRO A 505 1.18 -12.00 -9.70
C PRO A 505 1.48 -10.99 -8.58
N TRP A 506 0.95 -9.77 -8.65
CA TRP A 506 1.28 -8.62 -7.80
C TRP A 506 0.10 -8.10 -6.96
N TYR A 507 -0.79 -9.01 -6.56
CA TYR A 507 -1.75 -8.76 -5.48
C TYR A 507 -1.05 -8.72 -4.11
N ILE A 508 -0.81 -7.52 -3.59
CA ILE A 508 -0.11 -7.25 -2.32
C ILE A 508 -1.07 -7.35 -1.12
N ASN A 509 -2.37 -7.24 -1.36
CA ASN A 509 -3.43 -7.45 -0.37
C ASN A 509 -3.41 -8.89 0.19
N TYR A 510 -3.05 -9.88 -0.63
CA TYR A 510 -2.83 -11.26 -0.21
C TYR A 510 -1.55 -11.38 0.63
N ILE A 511 -1.71 -11.24 1.95
CA ILE A 511 -0.60 -11.40 2.90
C ILE A 511 -0.36 -12.87 3.22
N SER A 512 0.92 -13.23 3.32
CA SER A 512 1.38 -14.55 3.70
C SER A 512 2.59 -14.44 4.63
N TYR A 513 2.74 -15.42 5.52
CA TYR A 513 3.95 -15.52 6.33
C TYR A 513 5.10 -16.04 5.47
N GLY A 514 6.29 -15.44 5.60
CA GLY A 514 7.49 -15.95 4.93
C GLY A 514 7.80 -17.38 5.41
N LYS A 515 7.94 -18.33 4.49
CA LYS A 515 8.16 -19.73 4.84
C LYS A 515 9.64 -20.04 4.83
N TYR A 516 10.12 -20.87 5.75
CA TYR A 516 11.49 -21.37 5.67
C TYR A 516 11.63 -22.31 4.47
N ASN A 517 12.58 -22.06 3.56
CA ASN A 517 12.89 -23.01 2.50
C ASN A 517 13.91 -24.01 3.04
N THR A 518 13.47 -25.25 3.28
CA THR A 518 14.32 -26.32 3.79
C THR A 518 15.42 -26.76 2.83
N ASN A 519 15.33 -26.38 1.54
CA ASN A 519 16.25 -26.84 0.49
C ASN A 519 17.35 -25.83 0.16
N THR A 520 17.25 -24.57 0.60
CA THR A 520 18.22 -23.51 0.24
C THR A 520 18.84 -22.79 1.43
N SER A 521 18.49 -23.15 2.68
CA SER A 521 18.93 -22.42 3.90
C SER A 521 18.57 -20.94 3.90
N VAL A 522 17.68 -20.50 3.02
CA VAL A 522 17.22 -19.11 2.86
C VAL A 522 15.75 -19.03 3.27
N MET A 523 15.39 -17.99 4.02
CA MET A 523 13.99 -17.68 4.33
C MET A 523 13.28 -17.29 3.01
N ASN A 524 12.22 -18.01 2.62
CA ASN A 524 11.39 -17.60 1.48
C ASN A 524 10.57 -16.38 1.91
N LEU A 525 11.16 -15.20 1.70
CA LEU A 525 10.55 -13.92 1.96
C LEU A 525 9.35 -13.73 1.04
N GLU A 526 8.24 -13.22 1.56
CA GLU A 526 7.07 -12.86 0.76
C GLU A 526 7.43 -11.94 -0.41
N PHE A 527 8.49 -11.13 -0.25
CA PHE A 527 9.07 -10.30 -1.29
C PHE A 527 9.54 -11.08 -2.54
N PHE A 528 10.13 -12.28 -2.39
CA PHE A 528 10.65 -13.07 -3.53
C PHE A 528 9.54 -13.43 -4.51
N LYS A 529 8.35 -13.75 -4.01
CA LYS A 529 7.15 -14.01 -4.84
C LYS A 529 6.93 -12.90 -5.88
N TYR A 530 7.09 -11.64 -5.48
CA TYR A 530 6.82 -10.50 -6.35
C TYR A 530 8.03 -10.14 -7.22
N TYR A 531 9.23 -10.26 -6.66
CA TYR A 531 10.48 -9.90 -7.33
C TYR A 531 10.85 -10.89 -8.44
N GLU A 532 10.62 -12.19 -8.25
CA GLU A 532 11.02 -13.24 -9.19
C GLU A 532 10.14 -13.36 -10.43
N VAL A 533 9.01 -12.64 -10.45
CA VAL A 533 8.17 -12.52 -11.64
C VAL A 533 8.98 -11.88 -12.76
N GLU A 534 9.15 -12.56 -13.88
CA GLU A 534 9.72 -11.99 -15.10
C GLU A 534 8.59 -11.93 -16.15
N PRO A 535 7.97 -10.75 -16.37
CA PRO A 535 6.76 -10.63 -17.19
C PRO A 535 6.91 -11.17 -18.61
N LEU A 536 8.14 -11.15 -19.16
CA LEU A 536 8.42 -11.57 -20.53
C LEU A 536 9.06 -12.97 -20.62
N ARG A 537 9.21 -13.70 -19.50
CA ARG A 537 9.93 -14.99 -19.46
C ARG A 537 9.33 -16.03 -20.39
N LEU A 538 8.00 -16.11 -20.39
CA LEU A 538 7.23 -17.07 -21.15
C LEU A 538 6.59 -16.44 -22.39
N PHE A 539 7.06 -15.24 -22.79
CA PHE A 539 6.49 -14.55 -23.93
C PHE A 539 6.88 -15.23 -25.23
N SER A 540 5.87 -15.69 -25.97
CA SER A 540 6.01 -16.29 -27.30
C SER A 540 5.21 -15.48 -28.31
N GLY A 541 5.86 -14.50 -28.94
CA GLY A 541 5.25 -13.60 -29.93
C GLY A 541 6.32 -12.78 -30.66
N SER A 542 5.91 -11.94 -31.61
CA SER A 542 6.85 -11.05 -32.32
C SER A 542 7.37 -9.92 -31.43
N ASP A 543 8.42 -9.24 -31.85
CA ASP A 543 8.93 -8.05 -31.14
C ASP A 543 7.89 -6.92 -31.12
N GLU A 544 7.03 -6.81 -32.13
CA GLU A 544 5.90 -5.88 -32.16
C GLU A 544 4.85 -6.23 -31.11
N ALA A 545 4.47 -7.52 -31.00
CA ALA A 545 3.54 -7.97 -29.96
C ALA A 545 4.14 -7.74 -28.56
N LYS A 546 5.44 -7.98 -28.39
CA LYS A 546 6.16 -7.72 -27.14
C LYS A 546 6.10 -6.26 -26.71
N LYS A 547 6.19 -5.31 -27.65
CA LYS A 547 6.06 -3.86 -27.38
C LYS A 547 4.69 -3.45 -26.86
N ARG A 548 3.66 -4.30 -27.03
CA ARG A 548 2.31 -4.05 -26.51
C ARG A 548 2.18 -4.35 -25.02
N ILE A 549 3.16 -5.02 -24.42
CA ILE A 549 3.23 -5.24 -22.98
C ILE A 549 3.79 -3.96 -22.36
N LEU A 550 2.89 -3.11 -21.87
CA LEU A 550 3.22 -1.76 -21.43
C LEU A 550 3.93 -1.75 -20.07
N GLY A 551 3.73 -2.81 -19.27
CA GLY A 551 4.27 -2.96 -17.92
C GLY A 551 3.26 -3.60 -16.99
N GLY A 552 3.07 -3.03 -15.81
CA GLY A 552 2.24 -3.65 -14.79
C GLY A 552 1.96 -2.81 -13.56
N GLU A 553 1.17 -3.37 -12.66
CA GLU A 553 0.73 -2.70 -11.43
C GLU A 553 0.82 -3.61 -10.20
N ALA A 554 1.23 -3.04 -9.07
CA ALA A 554 1.05 -3.65 -7.76
C ALA A 554 -0.32 -3.25 -7.20
N CYS A 555 -1.18 -4.24 -6.95
CA CYS A 555 -2.56 -4.00 -6.51
C CYS A 555 -2.71 -4.19 -5.01
N LEU A 556 -3.38 -3.23 -4.36
CA LEU A 556 -3.74 -3.29 -2.95
C LEU A 556 -5.24 -3.02 -2.78
N TRP A 557 -6.03 -4.07 -2.92
CA TRP A 557 -7.44 -4.07 -2.58
C TRP A 557 -7.67 -3.78 -1.08
N GLY A 558 -8.82 -3.18 -0.80
CA GLY A 558 -9.10 -2.46 0.44
C GLY A 558 -9.87 -3.24 1.49
N GLU A 559 -10.26 -4.49 1.28
CA GLU A 559 -11.15 -5.24 2.19
C GLU A 559 -10.58 -5.32 3.62
N PHE A 560 -9.24 -5.36 3.73
CA PHE A 560 -8.52 -5.42 5.01
C PHE A 560 -7.46 -4.32 5.15
N VAL A 561 -7.60 -3.24 4.37
CA VAL A 561 -6.61 -2.15 4.28
C VAL A 561 -7.28 -0.79 4.44
N ASP A 562 -6.76 0.01 5.37
CA ASP A 562 -7.16 1.40 5.57
C ASP A 562 -5.93 2.27 5.94
N GLY A 563 -6.17 3.53 6.32
CA GLY A 563 -5.10 4.45 6.72
C GLY A 563 -4.19 3.96 7.87
N THR A 564 -4.61 2.98 8.66
CA THR A 564 -3.82 2.44 9.78
C THR A 564 -2.74 1.45 9.35
N ASN A 565 -2.94 0.75 8.22
CA ASN A 565 -2.07 -0.35 7.83
C ASN A 565 -1.60 -0.31 6.36
N LEU A 566 -2.09 0.63 5.54
CA LEU A 566 -1.73 0.74 4.12
C LEU A 566 -0.22 0.83 3.91
N LEU A 567 0.43 1.85 4.46
CA LEU A 567 1.87 2.08 4.24
C LEU A 567 2.76 0.90 4.70
N PRO A 568 2.62 0.37 5.93
CA PRO A 568 3.43 -0.78 6.36
C PRO A 568 3.08 -2.07 5.65
N ARG A 569 1.84 -2.28 5.20
CA ARG A 569 1.47 -3.49 4.45
C ARG A 569 2.03 -3.44 3.03
N PHE A 570 1.97 -2.29 2.39
CA PHE A 570 2.31 -2.14 0.99
C PHE A 570 3.81 -1.99 0.77
N TRP A 571 4.49 -1.22 1.62
CA TRP A 571 5.91 -0.93 1.50
C TRP A 571 6.73 -1.70 2.54
N PRO A 572 7.86 -2.33 2.14
CA PRO A 572 8.53 -2.23 0.85
C PRO A 572 8.16 -3.34 -0.16
N LYS A 573 7.03 -4.04 0.00
CA LYS A 573 6.67 -5.16 -0.91
C LYS A 573 6.45 -4.69 -2.34
N ALA A 574 5.76 -3.56 -2.54
CA ALA A 574 5.57 -2.95 -3.86
C ALA A 574 6.87 -2.42 -4.49
N SER A 575 7.92 -2.17 -3.69
CA SER A 575 9.25 -1.83 -4.21
C SER A 575 9.85 -2.94 -5.07
N ALA A 576 9.50 -4.21 -4.80
CA ALA A 576 9.85 -5.37 -5.63
C ALA A 576 9.36 -5.23 -7.06
N VAL A 577 8.08 -4.90 -7.18
CA VAL A 577 7.39 -4.71 -8.45
C VAL A 577 7.99 -3.51 -9.18
N ALA A 578 8.29 -2.45 -8.44
CA ALA A 578 8.94 -1.27 -9.00
C ALA A 578 10.31 -1.58 -9.63
N GLU A 579 11.16 -2.37 -8.96
CA GLU A 579 12.44 -2.78 -9.53
C GLU A 579 12.28 -3.68 -10.76
N ARG A 580 11.36 -4.65 -10.71
CA ARG A 580 11.09 -5.52 -11.86
C ARG A 580 10.58 -4.76 -13.09
N LEU A 581 9.82 -3.70 -12.88
CA LEU A 581 9.26 -2.87 -13.94
C LEU A 581 10.23 -1.76 -14.42
N TRP A 582 11.27 -1.42 -13.64
CA TRP A 582 12.27 -0.41 -13.97
C TRP A 582 13.55 -1.02 -14.54
N SER A 583 14.18 -1.93 -13.82
CA SER A 583 15.54 -2.42 -14.06
C SER A 583 15.64 -3.38 -15.25
N ALA A 584 16.87 -3.61 -15.72
CA ALA A 584 17.15 -4.59 -16.76
C ALA A 584 16.65 -5.99 -16.36
N ALA A 585 16.25 -6.80 -17.35
CA ALA A 585 15.82 -8.19 -17.12
C ALA A 585 16.89 -9.06 -16.42
N SER A 586 18.17 -8.72 -16.63
CA SER A 586 19.31 -9.38 -16.00
C SER A 586 19.46 -9.07 -14.51
N VAL A 587 18.82 -8.01 -13.99
CA VAL A 587 18.78 -7.73 -12.56
C VAL A 587 17.69 -8.61 -11.94
N ASN A 588 18.07 -9.82 -11.54
CA ASN A 588 17.13 -10.84 -11.08
C ASN A 588 17.65 -11.70 -9.91
N ASN A 589 18.79 -11.34 -9.33
CA ASN A 589 19.31 -12.02 -8.15
C ASN A 589 18.52 -11.59 -6.89
N SER A 590 17.62 -12.46 -6.42
CA SER A 590 16.82 -12.24 -5.20
C SER A 590 17.67 -12.08 -3.93
N GLU A 591 18.82 -12.76 -3.85
CA GLU A 591 19.69 -12.74 -2.67
C GLU A 591 20.42 -11.40 -2.52
N ASP A 592 20.83 -10.77 -3.62
CA ASP A 592 21.34 -9.40 -3.62
C ASP A 592 20.23 -8.38 -3.35
N ALA A 593 19.08 -8.56 -4.01
CA ALA A 593 17.96 -7.64 -3.93
C ALA A 593 17.40 -7.47 -2.50
N GLN A 594 17.33 -8.54 -1.69
CA GLN A 594 16.86 -8.43 -0.31
C GLN A 594 17.72 -7.46 0.53
N PHE A 595 19.04 -7.45 0.36
CA PHE A 595 19.92 -6.58 1.15
C PHE A 595 19.85 -5.13 0.67
N ARG A 596 19.79 -4.89 -0.65
CA ARG A 596 19.56 -3.55 -1.19
C ARG A 596 18.19 -3.01 -0.82
N LEU A 597 17.17 -3.86 -0.80
CA LEU A 597 15.82 -3.48 -0.40
C LEU A 597 15.74 -3.16 1.08
N ASP A 598 16.49 -3.86 1.95
CA ASP A 598 16.53 -3.55 3.38
C ASP A 598 17.14 -2.15 3.63
N VAL A 599 18.20 -1.80 2.88
CA VAL A 599 18.76 -0.44 2.87
C VAL A 599 17.72 0.58 2.36
N HIS A 600 17.01 0.27 1.28
CA HIS A 600 15.93 1.15 0.79
C HIS A 600 14.80 1.29 1.81
N ARG A 601 14.43 0.22 2.51
CA ARG A 601 13.43 0.25 3.59
C ARG A 601 13.86 1.17 4.72
N CYS A 602 15.13 1.15 5.13
CA CYS A 602 15.66 2.11 6.10
C CYS A 602 15.63 3.55 5.57
N ARG A 603 15.89 3.80 4.28
CA ARG A 603 15.67 5.12 3.66
C ARG A 603 14.21 5.57 3.74
N LEU A 604 13.26 4.68 3.49
CA LEU A 604 11.84 5.00 3.61
C LEU A 604 11.47 5.40 5.05
N LEU A 605 11.96 4.68 6.06
CA LEU A 605 11.78 5.06 7.46
C LEU A 605 12.35 6.45 7.77
N ARG A 606 13.56 6.76 7.27
CA ARG A 606 14.18 8.09 7.40
C ARG A 606 13.32 9.20 6.77
N ARG A 607 12.60 8.89 5.70
CA ARG A 607 11.66 9.80 5.03
C ARG A 607 10.27 9.83 5.69
N GLY A 608 10.11 9.24 6.88
CA GLY A 608 8.86 9.23 7.64
C GLY A 608 7.81 8.22 7.16
N ILE A 609 8.24 7.23 6.38
CA ILE A 609 7.36 6.20 5.83
C ILE A 609 7.50 4.93 6.67
N PRO A 610 6.43 4.44 7.32
CA PRO A 610 6.49 3.28 8.21
C PRO A 610 6.54 1.97 7.40
N ALA A 611 7.56 1.77 6.58
CA ALA A 611 7.75 0.55 5.78
C ALA A 611 8.07 -0.65 6.69
N GLN A 612 7.38 -1.77 6.49
CA GLN A 612 7.60 -2.97 7.31
C GLN A 612 8.99 -3.59 7.07
N PRO A 613 9.58 -4.30 8.05
CA PRO A 613 10.80 -5.05 7.83
C PRO A 613 10.64 -6.16 6.79
N ILE A 614 11.73 -6.50 6.10
CA ILE A 614 11.82 -7.70 5.25
C ILE A 614 12.81 -8.73 5.80
N LEU A 615 13.82 -8.30 6.55
CA LEU A 615 14.80 -9.13 7.22
C LEU A 615 14.75 -8.88 8.73
N SER A 616 15.24 -9.85 9.49
CA SER A 616 15.55 -9.63 10.90
C SER A 616 16.74 -8.68 11.00
N GLY A 617 16.58 -7.60 11.77
CA GLY A 617 17.63 -6.59 11.89
C GLY A 617 17.08 -5.28 12.42
N TYR A 618 17.88 -4.24 12.28
CA TYR A 618 17.55 -2.87 12.69
C TYR A 618 18.11 -1.88 11.66
N CYS A 619 17.54 -0.68 11.61
CA CYS A 619 18.17 0.44 10.94
C CYS A 619 19.05 1.13 11.99
N GLY A 620 20.38 1.12 11.83
CA GLY A 620 21.33 1.63 12.84
C GLY A 620 21.55 3.15 12.81
N ASN A 621 22.48 3.68 13.61
CA ASN A 621 22.83 5.12 13.64
C ASN A 621 23.40 5.67 12.31
N TYR A 622 24.00 4.79 11.50
CA TYR A 622 24.33 5.05 10.10
C TYR A 622 23.10 5.29 9.20
N ASP A 623 21.91 4.99 9.74
CA ASP A 623 20.58 5.08 9.13
C ASP A 623 19.56 5.81 10.03
N LEU A 624 19.96 6.41 11.17
CA LEU A 624 19.04 7.03 12.13
C LEU A 624 19.52 8.41 12.59
N GLY A 625 18.70 9.40 12.26
CA GLY A 625 18.57 10.65 13.01
C GLY A 625 17.41 10.52 14.00
N MET A 626 17.48 9.56 14.90
CA MET A 626 16.68 9.65 16.12
C MET A 626 17.42 10.59 17.06
N PRO A 627 16.81 11.71 17.49
CA PRO A 627 17.46 12.60 18.43
C PRO A 627 17.78 11.83 19.71
N GLU A 628 18.97 12.11 20.27
CA GLU A 628 19.47 11.53 21.52
C GLU A 628 18.45 11.66 22.68
N SER A 629 17.53 12.64 22.60
CA SER A 629 16.43 12.83 23.54
C SER A 629 15.36 11.73 23.53
N MET A 630 15.26 10.90 22.48
CA MET A 630 14.38 9.72 22.45
C MET A 630 15.10 8.43 22.91
N ILE A 631 16.43 8.40 22.83
CA ILE A 631 17.25 7.29 23.32
C ILE A 631 17.48 7.41 24.84
N ASN A 632 17.64 8.65 25.32
CA ASN A 632 17.81 8.97 26.74
C ASN A 632 16.48 9.25 27.46
N ASP A 633 15.34 8.92 26.85
CA ASP A 633 14.08 8.86 27.58
C ASP A 633 14.20 7.75 28.64
N PRO A 634 14.04 8.04 29.94
CA PRO A 634 14.04 7.04 31.00
C PRO A 634 13.06 5.89 30.77
N ALA A 635 12.07 6.05 29.89
CA ALA A 635 11.15 4.99 29.48
C ALA A 635 11.80 3.87 28.64
N PHE A 636 12.98 4.08 28.05
CA PHE A 636 13.63 3.13 27.13
C PHE A 636 14.97 2.55 27.62
N ASN A 637 15.48 2.96 28.78
CA ASN A 637 16.75 2.47 29.30
C ASN A 637 16.55 1.24 30.21
N TYR A 638 16.87 0.04 29.70
CA TYR A 638 16.66 -1.23 30.39
C TYR A 638 17.71 -1.57 31.47
N GLU A 639 18.68 -0.69 31.75
CA GLU A 639 19.82 -1.03 32.63
C GLU A 639 19.76 -0.50 34.07
N ASN A 640 18.78 0.33 34.46
CA ASN A 640 18.77 0.94 35.80
C ASN A 640 17.68 0.48 36.78
N TYR A 641 17.03 -0.65 36.54
CA TYR A 641 16.22 -1.32 37.58
C TYR A 641 17.03 -2.39 38.30
N THR A 642 17.97 -1.94 39.12
CA THR A 642 18.46 -2.76 40.25
C THR A 642 17.49 -2.63 41.43
N SER A 643 17.35 -3.72 42.16
CA SER A 643 16.20 -4.13 42.97
C SER A 643 16.00 -3.41 44.33
N THR A 644 16.28 -2.12 44.47
CA THR A 644 16.38 -1.52 45.82
C THR A 644 15.52 -0.30 46.17
N ASN A 645 14.65 0.23 45.30
CA ASN A 645 13.89 1.46 45.63
C ASN A 645 12.35 1.34 45.74
N TRP A 646 11.81 0.16 46.07
CA TRP A 646 10.35 -0.05 46.17
C TRP A 646 9.71 0.14 47.56
N ILE A 647 10.44 0.58 48.60
CA ILE A 647 9.87 0.63 49.98
C ILE A 647 9.51 2.04 50.49
N THR A 648 9.88 3.14 49.83
CA THR A 648 9.78 4.47 50.46
C THR A 648 8.73 5.44 49.90
N THR A 649 7.99 5.11 48.83
CA THR A 649 7.06 6.08 48.21
C THR A 649 5.57 5.85 48.52
N VAL A 650 5.19 4.71 49.14
CA VAL A 650 3.76 4.42 49.42
C VAL A 650 3.26 5.01 50.77
N THR A 651 4.12 5.57 51.60
CA THR A 651 3.74 6.05 52.95
C THR A 651 3.36 7.53 53.07
N ARG A 652 3.18 8.28 51.96
CA ARG A 652 2.94 9.74 52.02
C ARG A 652 1.67 10.29 51.37
N LEU A 653 0.67 9.44 51.12
CA LEU A 653 -0.64 9.88 50.59
C LEU A 653 -1.84 9.42 51.43
N SER A 654 -1.66 9.12 52.72
CA SER A 654 -2.73 8.66 53.62
C SER A 654 -3.11 9.62 54.74
N SER A 655 -2.74 10.90 54.67
CA SER A 655 -3.23 11.91 55.63
C SER A 655 -3.92 13.05 54.89
N THR A 656 -5.15 13.34 55.33
CA THR A 656 -6.04 14.45 54.92
C THR A 656 -6.86 14.21 53.65
N THR A 657 -7.96 13.46 53.75
CA THR A 657 -9.32 14.04 53.83
C THR A 657 -10.35 12.90 53.81
N SER A 658 -11.36 13.05 54.67
CA SER A 658 -12.33 12.04 55.09
C SER A 658 -13.63 12.12 54.29
N TYR A 659 -14.02 11.03 53.61
CA TYR A 659 -15.41 10.71 53.23
C TYR A 659 -15.62 9.17 53.31
N PRO A 660 -16.82 8.70 53.69
CA PRO A 660 -17.02 7.32 54.15
C PRO A 660 -17.03 6.31 52.99
N VAL A 661 -16.22 5.26 53.13
CA VAL A 661 -16.11 4.14 52.19
C VAL A 661 -17.08 3.04 52.62
N ASN A 662 -18.02 2.66 51.74
CA ASN A 662 -18.73 1.38 51.82
C ASN A 662 -17.92 0.30 51.07
N SER A 663 -17.97 -0.91 51.61
CA SER A 663 -17.07 -2.04 51.42
C SER A 663 -17.12 -2.75 50.05
N ALA A 664 -16.44 -2.19 49.03
CA ALA A 664 -16.24 -2.88 47.74
C ALA A 664 -14.79 -2.82 47.19
N SER A 665 -13.84 -2.21 47.92
CA SER A 665 -12.51 -1.87 47.36
C SER A 665 -11.36 -2.80 47.77
N SER A 666 -11.60 -3.83 48.58
CA SER A 666 -10.56 -4.82 48.96
C SER A 666 -10.48 -6.04 48.04
N VAL A 667 -11.46 -6.24 47.15
CA VAL A 667 -11.56 -7.42 46.26
C VAL A 667 -10.80 -7.24 44.92
N ILE A 668 -10.59 -5.99 44.49
CA ILE A 668 -9.98 -5.67 43.19
C ILE A 668 -8.45 -5.87 43.21
N VAL A 669 -7.80 -5.67 44.36
CA VAL A 669 -6.33 -5.73 44.44
C VAL A 669 -5.81 -7.17 44.52
N SER A 670 -6.60 -8.11 45.06
CA SER A 670 -6.19 -9.52 45.16
C SER A 670 -6.41 -10.32 43.87
N THR A 671 -7.28 -9.85 42.97
CA THR A 671 -7.60 -10.55 41.71
C THR A 671 -6.59 -10.25 40.60
N CYS A 672 -5.97 -9.08 40.60
CA CYS A 672 -4.95 -8.72 39.61
C CYS A 672 -3.61 -9.47 39.81
N THR A 673 -3.23 -9.78 41.05
CA THR A 673 -1.95 -10.47 41.34
C THR A 673 -1.98 -11.95 40.99
N SER A 674 -3.13 -12.63 41.14
CA SER A 674 -3.29 -14.04 40.74
C SER A 674 -3.33 -14.24 39.22
N LEU A 675 -3.85 -13.26 38.46
CA LEU A 675 -3.92 -13.32 36.99
C LEU A 675 -2.54 -13.24 36.31
N ILE A 676 -1.61 -12.47 36.87
CA ILE A 676 -0.25 -12.31 36.33
C ILE A 676 0.56 -13.61 36.50
N ILE A 677 0.27 -14.40 37.54
CA ILE A 677 0.94 -15.69 37.79
C ILE A 677 0.42 -16.77 36.81
N ILE A 678 -0.88 -16.78 36.50
CA ILE A 678 -1.46 -17.73 35.53
C ILE A 678 -0.95 -17.46 34.11
N MET A 679 -0.89 -16.19 33.68
CA MET A 679 -0.30 -15.84 32.36
C MET A 679 1.18 -16.24 32.25
N LYS A 680 1.95 -16.17 33.34
CA LYS A 680 3.35 -16.63 33.34
C LYS A 680 3.48 -18.15 33.24
N ILE A 681 2.58 -18.93 33.85
CA ILE A 681 2.65 -20.40 33.81
C ILE A 681 2.24 -20.95 32.42
N THR A 682 1.23 -20.36 31.77
CA THR A 682 0.80 -20.78 30.41
C THR A 682 1.85 -20.46 29.34
N LEU A 683 2.61 -19.37 29.50
CA LEU A 683 3.71 -19.04 28.58
C LEU A 683 4.90 -20.00 28.69
N VAL A 684 5.14 -20.61 29.86
CA VAL A 684 6.25 -21.56 30.07
C VAL A 684 5.92 -22.98 29.59
N THR A 685 4.64 -23.39 29.56
CA THR A 685 4.23 -24.73 29.06
C THR A 685 4.05 -24.80 27.55
N ILE A 686 4.01 -23.67 26.83
CA ILE A 686 3.98 -23.64 25.35
C ILE A 686 5.41 -23.64 24.75
N SER A 687 6.45 -23.61 25.59
CA SER A 687 7.87 -23.67 25.17
C SER A 687 8.60 -24.95 25.57
N PHE A 688 7.87 -26.06 25.82
CA PHE A 688 8.41 -27.42 25.85
C PHE A 688 7.74 -28.30 24.79
#